data_AF-A0A4Q4STA3-F1
#
_entry.id   AF-A0A4Q4STA3-F1
#
_cell.length_a   1.000
_cell.length_b   1.000
_cell.length_c   1.000
_cell.angle_alpha   90.00
_cell.angle_beta   90.00
_cell.angle_gamma   90.00
#
_symmetry.space_group_name_H-M   'P 1'
#
loop_
_entity.id
_entity.type
_entity.pdbx_description
1 polymer ?
#
loop_
_entity_poly.entity_id
_entity_poly.type
_entity_poly.pdbx_seq_one_letter_code
_entity_poly.pdbx_strand_id
1 'polypeptide(L)'
;MGDEKRDLLNSSRASNPSALGLEDLNLEEEASSSTQHEDQTLPVYTPQYSPQRQWPMPLNIVIQVVGSRGDVQPFLALASVLQKSGHRVRIATHPQFSSFVLNSNNPSASTNKLEFFPVGGDPADLMAYMVESPSLIPKMSQIRAGIIQRKRDMYIEMLDGFWRSCIHPDPLSNIPFVADAIIANPPSFAHVHCAQSLGIPVHLMFTMPWTSTKAFPHPLANIGFSKADKTSTNHASYAAVEFLTWQGLGDLVNAWRVQSLGLEPVPSTEGHRILESLEVPFTYCWSPSLVPKPSDWGPHINISGFFFRDPAPYAPPPDLEAFLKAGPPPIYVGFGSIVVGGIEGLMTMVLSAIKATGVRAIISRGWSNLAGEESPDVFYVGDCPHEWLFQQVAAVIHHGGAGTTACGLRYGKPTTIVPFFGDQPFWGAVVAEAGAGPDPIPYRSLTSQKLIHAIQYCLSADAVTAARQLAESMQRENGVQAAVDAFHANLPRDKMACDFFPDQPAALVYGRGKKQVKMCRPVASILVKNGKVERKQIKSYRSKPINIENQRWDPLTAVSAASLSTIVKMAGATADIIVKPFEEYKRSSESAENLEEQVEKTRRHSQAPAFAMLPLPGVGVPDGAEQSPSGTRPPSSRGGEESSGKPGAMAAAAVNGVGKLAGNATKGLLVDIPLAVTEGLRAVPHLYGEEVQKHDAVEGFRSGVSVAGKTFCHDMKGGFTDIFIHTYTGKKEQGAVGAAKGLGKGVVSLVTKSTAATFGLVSYPAQGIYRSIWAASNADMRRSIVDEKLLEGDWMVSMSPTWKMDHAAIAEDFEGVRGMRGR
;
A
#
# COMPACT_ATOMS: atom_id res chain seq x y z
N MET A 1 -14.88 -67.50 26.74
CA MET A 1 -13.64 -67.49 27.55
C MET A 1 -13.18 -66.05 27.63
N GLY A 2 -13.38 -65.26 28.68
CA GLY A 2 -14.19 -65.26 29.91
C GLY A 2 -14.42 -63.77 30.23
N ASP A 3 -15.65 -63.37 30.58
CA ASP A 3 -16.10 -63.05 31.96
C ASP A 3 -15.22 -61.98 32.66
N GLU A 4 -15.74 -60.87 33.19
CA GLU A 4 -16.71 -60.83 34.28
C GLU A 4 -17.54 -59.53 34.38
N LYS A 5 -18.63 -59.65 35.15
CA LYS A 5 -19.72 -58.72 35.47
C LYS A 5 -19.50 -57.97 36.81
N ARG A 6 -20.14 -56.79 36.91
CA ARG A 6 -20.95 -56.20 38.02
C ARG A 6 -20.34 -55.96 39.43
N ASP A 7 -20.56 -54.75 39.95
CA ASP A 7 -21.38 -54.39 41.16
C ASP A 7 -21.02 -52.94 41.59
N LEU A 8 -21.93 -51.95 41.59
CA LEU A 8 -23.02 -51.58 42.52
C LEU A 8 -22.60 -51.03 43.90
N LEU A 9 -23.02 -49.77 44.14
CA LEU A 9 -23.43 -49.13 45.41
C LEU A 9 -22.29 -48.74 46.39
N ASN A 10 -22.30 -47.61 47.13
CA ASN A 10 -23.43 -46.93 47.77
C ASN A 10 -23.02 -45.56 48.40
N SER A 11 -24.03 -44.68 48.59
CA SER A 11 -24.22 -43.70 49.69
C SER A 11 -23.34 -42.43 49.76
N SER A 12 -23.84 -41.22 49.45
CA SER A 12 -24.77 -40.32 50.22
C SER A 12 -24.10 -39.66 51.46
N ARG A 13 -24.29 -38.39 51.86
CA ARG A 13 -25.39 -37.40 51.68
C ARG A 13 -24.99 -36.05 52.32
N ALA A 14 -25.81 -35.01 52.07
CA ALA A 14 -26.02 -33.73 52.80
C ALA A 14 -25.42 -32.48 52.13
N SER A 15 -26.12 -31.35 51.91
CA SER A 15 -27.51 -30.94 52.22
C SER A 15 -27.83 -29.61 51.49
N ASN A 16 -29.02 -29.55 50.87
CA ASN A 16 -29.78 -28.38 50.36
C ASN A 16 -30.14 -27.36 51.49
N PRO A 17 -30.75 -26.15 51.28
CA PRO A 17 -31.74 -25.82 50.22
C PRO A 17 -31.87 -24.35 49.70
N SER A 18 -32.80 -24.21 48.73
CA SER A 18 -33.66 -23.05 48.37
C SER A 18 -33.10 -21.98 47.41
N ALA A 19 -33.83 -21.45 46.41
CA ALA A 19 -35.11 -21.74 45.77
C ALA A 19 -35.28 -20.80 44.54
N LEU A 20 -36.25 -21.13 43.66
CA LEU A 20 -36.85 -20.36 42.52
C LEU A 20 -36.08 -20.50 41.19
N GLY A 21 -36.52 -21.19 40.12
CA GLY A 21 -37.85 -21.50 39.55
C GLY A 21 -37.87 -20.92 38.12
N LEU A 22 -37.79 -21.69 37.02
CA LEU A 22 -38.86 -22.32 36.20
C LEU A 22 -38.12 -22.96 34.99
N GLU A 23 -38.12 -24.27 34.77
CA GLU A 23 -39.11 -25.16 34.12
C GLU A 23 -39.32 -24.99 32.60
N ASP A 24 -38.99 -26.10 31.92
CA ASP A 24 -39.45 -26.68 30.65
C ASP A 24 -39.27 -25.94 29.31
N LEU A 25 -38.59 -26.64 28.38
CA LEU A 25 -39.22 -27.17 27.16
C LEU A 25 -38.26 -28.10 26.41
N ASN A 26 -38.64 -29.37 26.36
CA ASN A 26 -38.08 -30.40 25.49
C ASN A 26 -38.73 -30.35 24.10
N LEU A 27 -37.93 -30.77 23.13
CA LEU A 27 -38.21 -30.95 21.71
C LEU A 27 -39.26 -32.05 21.45
N GLU A 28 -40.11 -31.86 20.44
CA GLU A 28 -40.39 -32.85 19.39
C GLU A 28 -41.03 -32.20 18.15
N GLU A 29 -40.71 -32.77 16.99
CA GLU A 29 -41.01 -32.34 15.61
C GLU A 29 -42.49 -32.47 15.22
N GLU A 30 -42.98 -31.60 14.35
CA GLU A 30 -43.73 -32.03 13.14
C GLU A 30 -43.87 -30.92 12.06
N ALA A 31 -43.33 -31.25 10.89
CA ALA A 31 -43.73 -30.97 9.51
C ALA A 31 -44.59 -29.75 9.09
N SER A 32 -44.15 -29.21 7.93
CA SER A 32 -44.90 -28.51 6.88
C SER A 32 -45.00 -26.98 6.92
N SER A 33 -44.13 -26.31 6.15
CA SER A 33 -44.58 -25.31 5.17
C SER A 33 -43.45 -24.98 4.21
N SER A 34 -43.72 -25.18 2.93
CA SER A 34 -43.02 -24.63 1.76
C SER A 34 -42.19 -23.39 2.02
N THR A 35 -40.86 -23.50 2.03
CA THR A 35 -39.98 -22.37 1.77
C THR A 35 -40.07 -22.04 0.29
N GLN A 36 -40.86 -21.00 0.00
CA GLN A 36 -40.76 -20.27 -1.25
C GLN A 36 -39.30 -19.90 -1.46
N HIS A 37 -38.74 -20.27 -2.61
CA HIS A 37 -37.51 -19.66 -3.10
C HIS A 37 -37.78 -18.16 -3.22
N GLU A 38 -37.38 -17.39 -2.20
CA GLU A 38 -37.19 -15.97 -2.38
C GLU A 38 -36.13 -15.81 -3.47
N ASP A 39 -36.57 -15.25 -4.59
CA ASP A 39 -35.77 -14.79 -5.71
C ASP A 39 -34.80 -13.74 -5.15
N GLN A 40 -33.68 -14.17 -4.56
CA GLN A 40 -32.60 -13.30 -4.13
C GLN A 40 -31.96 -12.73 -5.38
N THR A 41 -32.57 -11.68 -5.91
CA THR A 41 -31.94 -10.81 -6.89
C THR A 41 -30.63 -10.34 -6.28
N LEU A 42 -29.51 -10.84 -6.80
CA LEU A 42 -28.17 -10.43 -6.39
C LEU A 42 -28.12 -8.89 -6.39
N PRO A 43 -27.63 -8.27 -5.30
CA PRO A 43 -27.64 -6.81 -5.19
C PRO A 43 -26.88 -6.21 -6.38
N VAL A 44 -27.54 -5.32 -7.11
CA VAL A 44 -26.89 -4.53 -8.16
C VAL A 44 -25.87 -3.62 -7.47
N TYR A 45 -24.60 -3.99 -7.55
CA TYR A 45 -23.53 -3.12 -7.08
C TYR A 45 -23.56 -1.84 -7.92
N THR A 46 -24.02 -0.76 -7.31
CA THR A 46 -23.93 0.57 -7.88
C THR A 46 -22.63 1.17 -7.36
N PRO A 47 -21.71 1.59 -8.24
CA PRO A 47 -20.50 2.26 -7.79
C PRO A 47 -20.86 3.45 -6.91
N GLN A 48 -20.19 3.58 -5.76
CA GLN A 48 -20.45 4.67 -4.81
C GLN A 48 -19.94 6.05 -5.29
N TYR A 49 -19.45 6.13 -6.54
CA TYR A 49 -18.97 7.35 -7.17
C TYR A 49 -19.84 7.71 -8.38
N SER A 50 -19.96 9.00 -8.67
CA SER A 50 -20.67 9.49 -9.85
C SER A 50 -19.77 9.40 -11.09
N PRO A 51 -20.18 8.69 -12.16
CA PRO A 51 -19.43 8.63 -13.41
C PRO A 51 -19.19 10.03 -13.97
N GLN A 52 -17.93 10.35 -14.30
CA GLN A 52 -17.62 11.60 -15.00
C GLN A 52 -17.30 11.32 -16.46
N ARG A 53 -18.22 11.74 -17.35
CA ARG A 53 -18.08 11.52 -18.80
C ARG A 53 -16.81 12.16 -19.39
N GLN A 54 -16.30 13.23 -18.80
CA GLN A 54 -15.07 13.92 -19.24
C GLN A 54 -14.32 14.47 -18.04
N TRP A 55 -13.05 14.13 -17.93
CA TRP A 55 -12.16 14.67 -16.90
C TRP A 55 -11.59 16.02 -17.38
N PRO A 56 -11.57 17.06 -16.52
CA PRO A 56 -11.38 18.44 -16.95
C PRO A 56 -9.92 18.82 -17.30
N MET A 57 -8.94 17.97 -17.00
CA MET A 57 -7.53 18.27 -17.25
C MET A 57 -6.75 17.06 -17.80
N PRO A 58 -6.08 17.15 -18.96
CA PRO A 58 -5.28 16.05 -19.46
C PRO A 58 -4.12 15.77 -18.50
N LEU A 59 -3.88 14.48 -18.21
CA LEU A 59 -2.83 14.04 -17.30
C LEU A 59 -1.89 13.10 -18.04
N ASN A 60 -0.61 13.15 -17.66
CA ASN A 60 0.33 12.08 -17.99
C ASN A 60 0.16 10.93 -16.99
N ILE A 61 -0.35 9.80 -17.45
CA ILE A 61 -0.59 8.62 -16.61
C ILE A 61 0.39 7.52 -17.02
N VAL A 62 1.19 7.06 -16.06
CA VAL A 62 1.99 5.84 -16.24
C VAL A 62 1.25 4.66 -15.60
N ILE A 63 1.09 3.59 -16.36
CA ILE A 63 0.50 2.33 -15.90
C ILE A 63 1.62 1.30 -15.75
N GLN A 64 1.93 0.92 -14.51
CA GLN A 64 3.00 -0.03 -14.18
C GLN A 64 2.42 -1.43 -14.01
N VAL A 65 2.81 -2.36 -14.89
CA VAL A 65 2.25 -3.73 -14.87
C VAL A 65 3.37 -4.76 -14.90
N VAL A 66 3.37 -5.65 -13.92
CA VAL A 66 4.20 -6.87 -13.89
C VAL A 66 3.30 -8.08 -14.08
N GLY A 67 3.72 -9.01 -14.95
CA GLY A 67 3.01 -10.27 -15.11
C GLY A 67 2.98 -10.78 -16.55
N SER A 68 2.09 -11.72 -16.79
CA SER A 68 1.88 -12.36 -18.08
C SER A 68 1.04 -11.50 -19.02
N ARG A 69 0.74 -12.02 -20.22
CA ARG A 69 -0.24 -11.38 -21.13
C ARG A 69 -1.60 -11.16 -20.46
N GLY A 70 -2.01 -12.07 -19.56
CA GLY A 70 -3.27 -11.96 -18.81
C GLY A 70 -3.32 -10.77 -17.86
N ASP A 71 -2.15 -10.29 -17.41
CA ASP A 71 -2.03 -9.10 -16.57
C ASP A 71 -1.98 -7.83 -17.42
N VAL A 72 -1.23 -7.83 -18.54
CA VAL A 72 -1.06 -6.65 -19.39
C VAL A 72 -2.32 -6.30 -20.19
N GLN A 73 -3.01 -7.31 -20.74
CA GLN A 73 -4.16 -7.11 -21.64
C GLN A 73 -5.30 -6.27 -21.02
N PRO A 74 -5.74 -6.52 -19.77
CA PRO A 74 -6.71 -5.67 -19.07
C PRO A 74 -6.33 -4.18 -19.05
N PHE A 75 -5.07 -3.87 -18.77
CA PHE A 75 -4.62 -2.49 -18.68
C PHE A 75 -4.56 -1.77 -20.03
N LEU A 76 -4.46 -2.50 -21.15
CA LEU A 76 -4.61 -1.91 -22.48
C LEU A 76 -6.05 -1.47 -22.75
N ALA A 77 -7.05 -2.21 -22.24
CA ALA A 77 -8.44 -1.79 -22.29
C ALA A 77 -8.66 -0.50 -21.47
N LEU A 78 -8.13 -0.48 -20.25
CA LEU A 78 -8.15 0.69 -19.37
C LEU A 78 -7.49 1.91 -20.02
N ALA A 79 -6.31 1.73 -20.59
CA ALA A 79 -5.56 2.80 -21.24
C ALA A 79 -6.34 3.44 -22.40
N SER A 80 -7.05 2.63 -23.19
CA SER A 80 -7.91 3.15 -24.26
C SER A 80 -9.03 4.06 -23.74
N VAL A 81 -9.67 3.72 -22.63
CA VAL A 81 -10.71 4.57 -22.02
C VAL A 81 -10.10 5.82 -21.38
N LEU A 82 -8.95 5.71 -20.72
CA LEU A 82 -8.22 6.88 -20.20
C LEU A 82 -7.83 7.86 -21.32
N GLN A 83 -7.42 7.36 -22.49
CA GLN A 83 -7.13 8.20 -23.66
C GLN A 83 -8.38 8.90 -24.20
N LYS A 84 -9.53 8.21 -24.21
CA LYS A 84 -10.82 8.83 -24.56
C LYS A 84 -11.21 9.94 -23.58
N SER A 85 -10.78 9.84 -22.31
CA SER A 85 -10.91 10.89 -21.30
C SER A 85 -9.87 12.02 -21.44
N GLY A 86 -9.03 12.00 -22.47
CA GLY A 86 -8.06 13.06 -22.78
C GLY A 86 -6.67 12.88 -22.15
N HIS A 87 -6.40 11.76 -21.48
CA HIS A 87 -5.10 11.51 -20.86
C HIS A 87 -4.05 11.03 -21.87
N ARG A 88 -2.79 11.36 -21.62
CA ARG A 88 -1.62 10.78 -22.27
C ARG A 88 -1.18 9.58 -21.44
N VAL A 89 -1.19 8.39 -22.03
CA VAL A 89 -1.00 7.13 -21.29
C VAL A 89 0.25 6.40 -21.75
N ARG A 90 1.08 6.00 -20.79
CA ARG A 90 2.28 5.19 -20.97
C ARG A 90 2.14 3.87 -20.23
N ILE A 91 2.35 2.76 -20.91
CA ILE A 91 2.41 1.42 -20.31
C ILE A 91 3.87 1.07 -20.01
N ALA A 92 4.19 0.84 -18.74
CA ALA A 92 5.48 0.39 -18.27
C ALA A 92 5.39 -1.09 -17.89
N THR A 93 6.00 -1.97 -18.70
CA THR A 93 5.97 -3.43 -18.48
C THR A 93 7.17 -4.11 -19.16
N HIS A 94 7.19 -5.45 -19.16
CA HIS A 94 8.29 -6.25 -19.69
C HIS A 94 8.57 -5.97 -21.18
N PRO A 95 9.85 -5.95 -21.61
CA PRO A 95 10.24 -5.61 -22.99
C PRO A 95 9.52 -6.40 -24.09
N GLN A 96 9.25 -7.68 -23.83
CA GLN A 96 8.58 -8.59 -24.76
C GLN A 96 7.14 -8.19 -25.13
N PHE A 97 6.48 -7.35 -24.33
CA PHE A 97 5.13 -6.87 -24.61
C PHE A 97 5.11 -5.57 -25.43
N SER A 98 6.26 -5.01 -25.80
CA SER A 98 6.37 -3.78 -26.61
C SER A 98 5.47 -3.80 -27.84
N SER A 99 5.59 -4.81 -28.70
CA SER A 99 4.75 -4.97 -29.90
C SER A 99 3.27 -5.10 -29.55
N PHE A 100 2.93 -5.80 -28.47
CA PHE A 100 1.54 -5.98 -28.05
C PHE A 100 0.88 -4.66 -27.62
N VAL A 101 1.62 -3.81 -26.89
CA VAL A 101 1.17 -2.47 -26.51
C VAL A 101 1.05 -1.57 -27.74
N LEU A 102 2.10 -1.48 -28.56
CA LEU A 102 2.15 -0.55 -29.68
C LEU A 102 1.13 -0.91 -30.78
N ASN A 103 0.89 -2.20 -31.04
CA ASN A 103 -0.12 -2.67 -31.99
C ASN A 103 -1.56 -2.46 -31.51
N SER A 104 -1.77 -2.14 -30.23
CA SER A 104 -3.10 -1.79 -29.71
C SER A 104 -3.51 -0.36 -30.07
N ASN A 105 -2.60 0.44 -30.64
CA ASN A 105 -2.93 1.76 -31.17
C ASN A 105 -3.77 1.66 -32.45
N ASN A 106 -4.72 2.60 -32.61
CA ASN A 106 -5.43 2.75 -33.88
C ASN A 106 -4.44 3.29 -34.95
N PRO A 107 -4.24 2.58 -36.09
CA PRO A 107 -3.35 3.03 -37.16
C PRO A 107 -3.71 4.40 -37.72
N SER A 108 -5.00 4.76 -37.68
CA SER A 108 -5.52 6.04 -38.19
C SER A 108 -5.39 7.19 -37.21
N ALA A 109 -5.05 6.94 -35.93
CA ALA A 109 -4.85 7.99 -34.96
C ALA A 109 -3.51 8.70 -35.21
N SER A 110 -3.57 9.98 -35.57
CA SER A 110 -2.36 10.82 -35.75
C SER A 110 -1.81 11.36 -34.42
N THR A 111 -2.64 11.43 -33.38
CA THR A 111 -2.30 11.96 -32.05
C THR A 111 -2.82 11.04 -30.94
N ASN A 112 -2.31 11.23 -29.71
CA ASN A 112 -2.69 10.48 -28.50
C ASN A 112 -2.55 8.94 -28.64
N LYS A 113 -1.38 8.47 -29.08
CA LYS A 113 -1.03 7.05 -29.11
C LYS A 113 -0.56 6.57 -27.74
N LEU A 114 -0.81 5.30 -27.41
CA LEU A 114 -0.25 4.61 -26.26
C LEU A 114 1.26 4.56 -26.39
N GLU A 115 1.94 4.98 -25.33
CA GLU A 115 3.39 4.88 -25.19
C GLU A 115 3.78 3.60 -24.46
N PHE A 116 5.00 3.13 -24.71
CA PHE A 116 5.55 1.93 -24.09
C PHE A 116 6.91 2.24 -23.44
N PHE A 117 7.10 1.78 -22.21
CA PHE A 117 8.38 1.87 -21.52
C PHE A 117 8.85 0.48 -21.05
N PRO A 118 10.03 0.00 -21.50
CA PRO A 118 10.58 -1.28 -21.06
C PRO A 118 11.12 -1.15 -19.63
N VAL A 119 10.61 -1.98 -18.71
CA VAL A 119 11.06 -1.96 -17.31
C VAL A 119 12.07 -3.06 -16.97
N GLY A 120 12.41 -3.93 -17.93
CA GLY A 120 13.24 -5.10 -17.69
C GLY A 120 12.46 -6.29 -17.13
N GLY A 121 13.20 -7.33 -16.73
CA GLY A 121 12.66 -8.61 -16.26
C GLY A 121 11.91 -9.44 -17.32
N ASP A 122 11.88 -10.75 -17.09
CA ASP A 122 11.21 -11.73 -17.94
C ASP A 122 10.03 -12.37 -17.16
N PRO A 123 8.78 -12.25 -17.65
CA PRO A 123 7.64 -12.86 -16.99
C PRO A 123 7.68 -14.40 -17.02
N ALA A 124 8.37 -15.04 -17.95
CA ALA A 124 8.59 -16.48 -17.93
C ALA A 124 9.45 -16.90 -16.72
N ASP A 125 10.51 -16.15 -16.42
CA ASP A 125 11.36 -16.36 -15.25
C ASP A 125 10.60 -16.13 -13.93
N LEU A 126 9.71 -15.14 -13.91
CA LEU A 126 8.80 -14.88 -12.78
C LEU A 126 7.81 -16.03 -12.57
N MET A 127 7.17 -16.52 -13.64
CA MET A 127 6.18 -17.60 -13.58
C MET A 127 6.79 -18.96 -13.26
N ALA A 128 7.96 -19.29 -13.82
CA ALA A 128 8.66 -20.55 -13.57
C ALA A 128 8.91 -20.75 -12.06
N TYR A 129 9.24 -19.68 -11.35
CA TYR A 129 9.40 -19.74 -9.90
C TYR A 129 8.12 -20.10 -9.15
N MET A 130 6.99 -19.46 -9.51
CA MET A 130 5.73 -19.69 -8.82
C MET A 130 5.23 -21.13 -9.03
N VAL A 131 5.56 -21.73 -10.17
CA VAL A 131 5.29 -23.13 -10.48
C VAL A 131 6.19 -24.08 -9.68
N GLU A 132 7.49 -23.79 -9.59
CA GLU A 132 8.48 -24.64 -8.89
C GLU A 132 8.43 -24.51 -7.36
N SER A 133 7.97 -23.35 -6.89
CA SER A 133 7.80 -22.97 -5.48
C SER A 133 6.36 -22.51 -5.21
N PRO A 134 5.41 -23.46 -5.08
CA PRO A 134 4.02 -23.16 -4.71
C PRO A 134 3.86 -22.54 -3.31
N SER A 135 4.95 -22.43 -2.55
CA SER A 135 5.02 -21.85 -1.22
C SER A 135 6.01 -20.68 -1.26
N LEU A 136 5.71 -19.59 -0.54
CA LEU A 136 6.57 -18.40 -0.41
C LEU A 136 7.96 -18.68 0.22
N ILE A 137 8.19 -19.91 0.69
CA ILE A 137 9.46 -20.36 1.29
C ILE A 137 10.30 -21.08 0.21
N PRO A 138 11.49 -20.57 -0.14
CA PRO A 138 12.36 -21.21 -1.13
C PRO A 138 12.85 -22.58 -0.67
N LYS A 139 12.98 -23.54 -1.60
CA LYS A 139 13.63 -24.83 -1.31
C LYS A 139 15.16 -24.67 -1.28
N MET A 140 15.85 -25.41 -0.41
CA MET A 140 17.32 -25.37 -0.31
C MET A 140 18.05 -25.67 -1.64
N SER A 141 17.46 -26.49 -2.51
CA SER A 141 18.00 -26.77 -3.85
C SER A 141 18.04 -25.52 -4.75
N GLN A 142 17.09 -24.60 -4.60
CA GLN A 142 17.01 -23.37 -5.40
C GLN A 142 18.01 -22.31 -4.92
N ILE A 143 18.32 -22.31 -3.61
CA ILE A 143 19.38 -21.45 -3.05
C ILE A 143 20.74 -21.82 -3.67
N ARG A 144 21.04 -23.12 -3.74
CA ARG A 144 22.30 -23.63 -4.32
C ARG A 144 22.43 -23.37 -5.83
N ALA A 145 21.32 -23.21 -6.55
CA ALA A 145 21.31 -22.97 -7.99
C ALA A 145 21.49 -21.48 -8.39
N GLY A 146 21.70 -20.56 -7.44
CA GLY A 146 21.89 -19.13 -7.72
C GLY A 146 20.63 -18.39 -8.20
N ILE A 147 19.48 -19.08 -8.23
CA ILE A 147 18.18 -18.57 -8.70
C ILE A 147 17.74 -17.33 -7.90
N ILE A 148 18.08 -17.27 -6.61
CA ILE A 148 17.73 -16.12 -5.75
C ILE A 148 18.46 -14.86 -6.18
N GLN A 149 19.76 -14.93 -6.46
CA GLN A 149 20.53 -13.74 -6.83
C GLN A 149 20.05 -13.16 -8.16
N ARG A 150 19.89 -14.00 -9.20
CA ARG A 150 19.36 -13.57 -10.50
C ARG A 150 18.02 -12.86 -10.37
N LYS A 151 17.13 -13.35 -9.50
CA LYS A 151 15.84 -12.71 -9.24
C LYS A 151 15.95 -11.39 -8.53
N ARG A 152 16.84 -11.28 -7.54
CA ARG A 152 17.10 -10.02 -6.85
C ARG A 152 17.64 -8.98 -7.82
N ASP A 153 18.55 -9.35 -8.71
CA ASP A 153 19.08 -8.48 -9.77
C ASP A 153 17.96 -8.03 -10.73
N MET A 154 17.09 -8.95 -11.14
CA MET A 154 15.91 -8.65 -11.96
C MET A 154 14.96 -7.67 -11.26
N TYR A 155 14.68 -7.85 -9.96
CA TYR A 155 13.86 -6.91 -9.20
C TYR A 155 14.51 -5.52 -9.09
N ILE A 156 15.83 -5.44 -8.92
CA ILE A 156 16.55 -4.16 -8.92
C ILE A 156 16.38 -3.45 -10.28
N GLU A 157 16.57 -4.18 -11.39
CA GLU A 157 16.35 -3.66 -12.74
C GLU A 157 14.92 -3.14 -12.91
N MET A 158 13.93 -3.93 -12.49
CA MET A 158 12.52 -3.56 -12.58
C MET A 158 12.17 -2.32 -11.75
N LEU A 159 12.68 -2.22 -10.51
CA LEU A 159 12.48 -1.04 -9.67
C LEU A 159 13.03 0.23 -10.35
N ASP A 160 14.24 0.17 -10.92
CA ASP A 160 14.81 1.29 -11.68
C ASP A 160 14.01 1.59 -12.96
N GLY A 161 13.63 0.55 -13.71
CA GLY A 161 12.80 0.67 -14.92
C GLY A 161 11.46 1.36 -14.64
N PHE A 162 10.79 0.99 -13.54
CA PHE A 162 9.55 1.65 -13.12
C PHE A 162 9.77 3.10 -12.69
N TRP A 163 10.86 3.43 -12.00
CA TRP A 163 11.20 4.82 -11.69
C TRP A 163 11.38 5.65 -12.96
N ARG A 164 12.23 5.17 -13.86
CA ARG A 164 12.55 5.85 -15.12
C ARG A 164 11.32 6.03 -16.00
N SER A 165 10.41 5.05 -16.01
CA SER A 165 9.14 5.18 -16.75
C SER A 165 8.31 6.40 -16.33
N CYS A 166 8.47 6.86 -15.09
CA CYS A 166 7.73 7.99 -14.53
C CYS A 166 8.31 9.36 -14.91
N ILE A 167 9.60 9.45 -15.26
CA ILE A 167 10.30 10.74 -15.38
C ILE A 167 11.16 10.90 -16.63
N HIS A 168 11.57 9.81 -17.29
CA HIS A 168 12.45 9.89 -18.45
C HIS A 168 11.66 9.90 -19.76
N PRO A 169 12.25 10.45 -20.84
CA PRO A 169 11.69 10.35 -22.18
C PRO A 169 11.41 8.91 -22.61
N ASP A 170 10.50 8.77 -23.56
CA ASP A 170 10.29 7.49 -24.26
C ASP A 170 11.61 7.01 -24.89
N PRO A 171 12.09 5.79 -24.63
CA PRO A 171 13.42 5.37 -25.08
C PRO A 171 13.58 5.27 -26.61
N LEU A 172 12.49 5.20 -27.36
CA LEU A 172 12.52 5.05 -28.82
C LEU A 172 12.35 6.39 -29.53
N SER A 173 11.33 7.16 -29.15
CA SER A 173 10.97 8.44 -29.75
C SER A 173 11.66 9.64 -29.10
N ASN A 174 12.28 9.44 -27.93
CA ASN A 174 12.88 10.48 -27.10
C ASN A 174 11.92 11.61 -26.72
N ILE A 175 10.60 11.35 -26.75
CA ILE A 175 9.58 12.30 -26.35
C ILE A 175 9.57 12.39 -24.81
N PRO A 176 9.78 13.57 -24.20
CA PRO A 176 9.75 13.74 -22.75
C PRO A 176 8.42 13.32 -22.13
N PHE A 177 8.47 12.83 -20.89
CA PHE A 177 7.29 12.43 -20.14
C PHE A 177 7.58 12.48 -18.65
N VAL A 178 6.76 13.20 -17.90
CA VAL A 178 6.75 13.13 -16.44
C VAL A 178 5.34 12.85 -15.96
N ALA A 179 5.17 11.80 -15.15
CA ALA A 179 3.87 11.37 -14.65
C ALA A 179 3.19 12.42 -13.74
N ASP A 180 1.89 12.59 -13.93
CA ASP A 180 0.98 13.33 -13.04
C ASP A 180 0.17 12.39 -12.13
N ALA A 181 0.08 11.11 -12.50
CA ALA A 181 -0.55 10.05 -11.72
C ALA A 181 0.03 8.67 -12.11
N ILE A 182 -0.05 7.71 -11.18
CA ILE A 182 0.38 6.32 -11.38
C ILE A 182 -0.83 5.39 -11.21
N ILE A 183 -1.01 4.46 -12.16
CA ILE A 183 -1.83 3.27 -11.96
C ILE A 183 -0.88 2.07 -11.93
N ALA A 184 -1.08 1.12 -11.03
CA ALA A 184 -0.20 -0.05 -11.00
C ALA A 184 -0.91 -1.32 -10.53
N ASN A 185 -0.38 -2.48 -10.89
CA ASN A 185 -0.70 -3.70 -10.14
C ASN A 185 0.30 -3.91 -8.99
N PRO A 186 -0.10 -4.56 -7.88
CA PRO A 186 0.77 -4.73 -6.71
C PRO A 186 2.12 -5.40 -6.97
N PRO A 187 2.24 -6.41 -7.87
CA PRO A 187 3.54 -7.05 -8.15
C PRO A 187 4.63 -6.14 -8.72
N SER A 188 4.34 -4.87 -9.05
CA SER A 188 5.39 -3.91 -9.44
C SER A 188 6.26 -3.45 -8.28
N PHE A 189 5.73 -3.42 -7.05
CA PHE A 189 6.36 -2.95 -5.80
C PHE A 189 6.95 -1.51 -5.81
N ALA A 190 7.18 -0.90 -6.97
CA ALA A 190 7.74 0.44 -7.15
C ALA A 190 6.71 1.56 -6.92
N HIS A 191 5.44 1.27 -7.23
CA HIS A 191 4.32 2.20 -7.37
C HIS A 191 4.27 3.33 -6.31
N VAL A 192 4.17 2.96 -5.03
CA VAL A 192 3.94 3.91 -3.92
C VAL A 192 5.19 4.71 -3.61
N HIS A 193 6.36 4.15 -3.88
CA HIS A 193 7.65 4.81 -3.68
C HIS A 193 7.92 5.83 -4.80
N CYS A 194 7.63 5.49 -6.07
CA CYS A 194 7.65 6.45 -7.19
C CYS A 194 6.68 7.61 -6.92
N ALA A 195 5.45 7.29 -6.52
CA ALA A 195 4.42 8.28 -6.17
C ALA A 195 4.87 9.17 -5.00
N GLN A 196 5.53 8.61 -3.98
CA GLN A 196 6.09 9.36 -2.87
C GLN A 196 7.17 10.35 -3.32
N SER A 197 8.10 9.90 -4.17
CA SER A 197 9.19 10.75 -4.70
C SER A 197 8.64 11.94 -5.49
N LEU A 198 7.66 11.68 -6.38
CA LEU A 198 7.04 12.70 -7.22
C LEU A 198 6.01 13.56 -6.47
N GLY A 199 5.40 13.03 -5.41
CA GLY A 199 4.29 13.64 -4.69
C GLY A 199 2.99 13.68 -5.51
N ILE A 200 2.72 12.61 -6.27
CA ILE A 200 1.57 12.46 -7.16
C ILE A 200 0.65 11.31 -6.70
N PRO A 201 -0.62 11.27 -7.10
CA PRO A 201 -1.53 10.18 -6.77
C PRO A 201 -1.11 8.83 -7.38
N VAL A 202 -1.37 7.76 -6.63
CA VAL A 202 -1.24 6.37 -7.07
C VAL A 202 -2.55 5.62 -6.81
N HIS A 203 -2.94 4.75 -7.75
CA HIS A 203 -4.10 3.88 -7.66
C HIS A 203 -3.70 2.46 -8.05
N LEU A 204 -3.98 1.49 -7.19
CA LEU A 204 -3.69 0.10 -7.47
C LEU A 204 -4.89 -0.61 -8.09
N MET A 205 -4.66 -1.37 -9.15
CA MET A 205 -5.72 -2.16 -9.78
C MET A 205 -5.25 -3.59 -9.95
N PHE A 206 -6.11 -4.55 -9.61
CA PHE A 206 -5.70 -5.95 -9.72
C PHE A 206 -6.87 -6.90 -9.94
N THR A 207 -6.55 -8.07 -10.50
CA THR A 207 -7.50 -9.15 -10.76
C THR A 207 -7.53 -10.18 -9.64
N MET A 208 -6.58 -10.13 -8.70
CA MET A 208 -6.47 -11.10 -7.61
C MET A 208 -6.59 -10.38 -6.26
N PRO A 209 -7.25 -10.98 -5.24
CA PRO A 209 -7.29 -10.43 -3.89
C PRO A 209 -5.90 -10.10 -3.32
N TRP A 210 -5.72 -8.87 -2.84
CA TRP A 210 -4.45 -8.37 -2.30
C TRP A 210 -4.58 -7.56 -1.00
N THR A 211 -5.77 -7.03 -0.71
CA THR A 211 -6.07 -6.23 0.48
C THR A 211 -6.74 -7.09 1.54
N SER A 212 -6.31 -6.93 2.78
CA SER A 212 -6.81 -7.64 3.96
C SER A 212 -8.34 -7.70 4.02
N THR A 213 -8.89 -8.90 4.24
CA THR A 213 -10.31 -9.12 4.51
C THR A 213 -10.53 -10.43 5.26
N LYS A 214 -11.66 -10.51 5.96
CA LYS A 214 -12.18 -11.69 6.62
C LYS A 214 -12.94 -12.63 5.67
N ALA A 215 -13.35 -12.15 4.49
CA ALA A 215 -14.23 -12.88 3.58
C ALA A 215 -13.55 -14.10 2.91
N PHE A 216 -12.30 -13.94 2.46
CA PHE A 216 -11.53 -14.98 1.78
C PHE A 216 -10.04 -14.85 2.11
N PRO A 217 -9.23 -15.92 2.00
CA PRO A 217 -7.80 -15.86 2.29
C PRO A 217 -7.02 -15.22 1.13
N HIS A 218 -5.82 -14.71 1.45
CA HIS A 218 -4.85 -14.27 0.47
C HIS A 218 -4.48 -15.46 -0.45
N PRO A 219 -4.64 -15.38 -1.78
CA PRO A 219 -4.46 -16.56 -2.65
C PRO A 219 -3.03 -17.14 -2.69
N LEU A 220 -2.00 -16.34 -2.40
CA LEU A 220 -0.63 -16.86 -2.20
C LEU A 220 -0.38 -17.54 -0.84
N ALA A 221 -1.31 -17.48 0.09
CA ALA A 221 -1.19 -18.14 1.38
C ALA A 221 -1.50 -19.63 1.24
N ASN A 222 -0.54 -20.41 0.76
CA ASN A 222 -0.66 -21.86 0.58
C ASN A 222 -0.45 -22.62 1.90
N ILE A 223 -1.11 -22.19 2.97
CA ILE A 223 -1.02 -22.77 4.30
C ILE A 223 -2.35 -23.48 4.58
N GLY A 224 -2.29 -24.75 4.94
CA GLY A 224 -3.45 -25.54 5.36
C GLY A 224 -4.04 -24.97 6.64
N PHE A 225 -4.95 -24.02 6.50
CA PHE A 225 -5.57 -23.34 7.61
C PHE A 225 -6.66 -24.23 8.24
N SER A 226 -6.62 -24.35 9.56
CA SER A 226 -7.56 -25.17 10.34
C SER A 226 -9.00 -24.68 10.12
N LYS A 227 -9.94 -25.61 9.95
CA LYS A 227 -11.37 -25.33 9.74
C LYS A 227 -12.04 -24.60 10.94
N ALA A 228 -11.35 -24.47 12.07
CA ALA A 228 -11.95 -24.03 13.33
C ALA A 228 -12.16 -22.51 13.46
N ASP A 229 -11.51 -21.66 12.65
CA ASP A 229 -11.80 -20.21 12.59
C ASP A 229 -11.39 -19.60 11.23
N LYS A 230 -12.22 -19.79 10.20
CA LYS A 230 -11.94 -19.31 8.83
C LYS A 230 -11.77 -17.78 8.77
N THR A 231 -12.55 -17.04 9.54
CA THR A 231 -12.66 -15.57 9.48
C THR A 231 -11.37 -14.88 9.94
N SER A 232 -10.86 -15.25 11.11
CA SER A 232 -9.59 -14.71 11.63
C SER A 232 -8.40 -15.16 10.79
N THR A 233 -8.50 -16.40 10.28
CA THR A 233 -7.42 -17.00 9.49
C THR A 233 -7.29 -16.38 8.09
N ASN A 234 -8.41 -16.01 7.46
CA ASN A 234 -8.42 -15.26 6.20
C ASN A 234 -7.68 -13.94 6.35
N HIS A 235 -8.02 -13.14 7.36
CA HIS A 235 -7.38 -11.86 7.60
C HIS A 235 -5.88 -12.00 7.92
N ALA A 236 -5.51 -12.97 8.77
CA ALA A 236 -4.12 -13.22 9.13
C ALA A 236 -3.25 -13.67 7.93
N SER A 237 -3.86 -14.29 6.92
CA SER A 237 -3.14 -14.73 5.72
C SER A 237 -2.54 -13.59 4.91
N TYR A 238 -3.21 -12.41 4.86
CA TYR A 238 -2.69 -11.22 4.19
C TYR A 238 -1.44 -10.69 4.89
N ALA A 239 -1.52 -10.50 6.22
CA ALA A 239 -0.40 -10.05 7.02
C ALA A 239 0.82 -10.98 6.88
N ALA A 240 0.60 -12.29 6.82
CA ALA A 240 1.68 -13.27 6.62
C ALA A 240 2.35 -13.13 5.24
N VAL A 241 1.57 -13.02 4.17
CA VAL A 241 2.10 -12.90 2.80
C VAL A 241 2.85 -11.57 2.62
N GLU A 242 2.27 -10.47 3.09
CA GLU A 242 2.89 -9.16 3.01
C GLU A 242 4.18 -9.09 3.83
N PHE A 243 4.19 -9.69 5.04
CA PHE A 243 5.39 -9.78 5.86
C PHE A 243 6.51 -10.55 5.15
N LEU A 244 6.22 -11.74 4.62
CA LEU A 244 7.19 -12.55 3.89
C LEU A 244 7.71 -11.84 2.63
N THR A 245 6.82 -11.16 1.91
CA THR A 245 7.17 -10.36 0.73
C THR A 245 8.14 -9.24 1.10
N TRP A 246 7.86 -8.52 2.20
CA TRP A 246 8.74 -7.47 2.69
C TRP A 246 10.09 -7.99 3.20
N GLN A 247 10.14 -9.16 3.84
CA GLN A 247 11.42 -9.77 4.22
C GLN A 247 12.28 -10.16 3.01
N GLY A 248 11.65 -10.55 1.89
CA GLY A 248 12.36 -10.93 0.67
C GLY A 248 12.86 -9.76 -0.19
N LEU A 249 12.13 -8.64 -0.19
CA LEU A 249 12.35 -7.51 -1.10
C LEU A 249 12.66 -6.17 -0.41
N GLY A 250 12.38 -6.03 0.88
CA GLY A 250 12.42 -4.74 1.58
C GLY A 250 13.82 -4.12 1.63
N ASP A 251 14.88 -4.93 1.63
CA ASP A 251 16.26 -4.47 1.57
C ASP A 251 16.62 -3.88 0.19
N LEU A 252 16.19 -4.55 -0.89
CA LEU A 252 16.33 -4.06 -2.27
C LEU A 252 15.55 -2.75 -2.47
N VAL A 253 14.29 -2.73 -2.03
CA VAL A 253 13.44 -1.54 -2.10
C VAL A 253 14.08 -0.39 -1.33
N ASN A 254 14.59 -0.62 -0.13
CA ASN A 254 15.24 0.43 0.66
C ASN A 254 16.55 0.94 0.04
N ALA A 255 17.38 0.05 -0.51
CA ALA A 255 18.59 0.46 -1.22
C ALA A 255 18.23 1.35 -2.43
N TRP A 256 17.26 0.92 -3.25
CA TRP A 256 16.77 1.67 -4.39
C TRP A 256 16.11 3.01 -4.00
N ARG A 257 15.31 3.03 -2.92
CA ARG A 257 14.72 4.27 -2.39
C ARG A 257 15.76 5.32 -2.07
N VAL A 258 16.86 4.93 -1.43
CA VAL A 258 17.95 5.85 -1.07
C VAL A 258 18.71 6.28 -2.31
N GLN A 259 19.12 5.32 -3.16
CA GLN A 259 20.03 5.57 -4.27
C GLN A 259 19.37 6.26 -5.47
N SER A 260 18.13 5.87 -5.79
CA SER A 260 17.43 6.26 -7.03
C SER A 260 16.29 7.24 -6.80
N LEU A 261 15.64 7.23 -5.63
CA LEU A 261 14.51 8.11 -5.34
C LEU A 261 14.87 9.28 -4.40
N GLY A 262 16.02 9.24 -3.74
CA GLY A 262 16.38 10.19 -2.69
C GLY A 262 15.43 10.16 -1.49
N LEU A 263 14.78 9.03 -1.25
CA LEU A 263 13.83 8.81 -0.15
C LEU A 263 14.51 8.10 1.02
N GLU A 264 13.99 8.35 2.22
CA GLU A 264 14.42 7.64 3.42
C GLU A 264 14.04 6.15 3.33
N PRO A 265 14.83 5.24 3.92
CA PRO A 265 14.44 3.84 4.02
C PRO A 265 13.15 3.70 4.85
N VAL A 266 12.29 2.79 4.44
CA VAL A 266 11.11 2.37 5.21
C VAL A 266 11.54 1.43 6.34
N PRO A 267 11.06 1.65 7.58
CA PRO A 267 11.26 0.72 8.68
C PRO A 267 10.71 -0.68 8.38
N SER A 268 11.36 -1.73 8.90
CA SER A 268 10.92 -3.11 8.74
C SER A 268 9.53 -3.39 9.34
N THR A 269 9.15 -2.62 10.36
CA THR A 269 7.83 -2.69 11.04
C THR A 269 6.68 -2.13 10.21
N GLU A 270 6.98 -1.29 9.22
CA GLU A 270 5.97 -0.61 8.40
C GLU A 270 5.83 -1.20 7.01
N GLY A 271 6.94 -1.66 6.43
CA GLY A 271 6.97 -1.94 4.99
C GLY A 271 5.95 -2.95 4.50
N HIS A 272 5.62 -3.95 5.32
CA HIS A 272 4.61 -4.94 5.01
C HIS A 272 3.17 -4.39 5.02
N ARG A 273 2.88 -3.28 5.73
CA ARG A 273 1.52 -2.69 5.83
C ARG A 273 1.36 -1.37 5.11
N ILE A 274 2.34 -0.92 4.32
CA ILE A 274 2.35 0.42 3.72
C ILE A 274 1.04 0.72 2.97
N LEU A 275 0.52 -0.23 2.20
CA LEU A 275 -0.67 -0.01 1.38
C LEU A 275 -1.92 0.20 2.23
N GLU A 276 -2.07 -0.60 3.28
CA GLU A 276 -3.17 -0.52 4.25
C GLU A 276 -3.05 0.76 5.10
N SER A 277 -1.87 1.02 5.69
CA SER A 277 -1.63 2.20 6.52
C SER A 277 -1.82 3.54 5.78
N LEU A 278 -1.52 3.57 4.47
CA LEU A 278 -1.70 4.76 3.63
C LEU A 278 -3.08 4.83 2.98
N GLU A 279 -3.94 3.82 3.17
CA GLU A 279 -5.24 3.69 2.49
C GLU A 279 -5.12 3.95 0.98
N VAL A 280 -4.15 3.31 0.32
CA VAL A 280 -3.92 3.51 -1.12
C VAL A 280 -5.18 3.08 -1.87
N PRO A 281 -5.75 3.94 -2.75
CA PRO A 281 -6.91 3.58 -3.54
C PRO A 281 -6.69 2.29 -4.33
N PHE A 282 -7.65 1.38 -4.24
CA PHE A 282 -7.55 0.05 -4.84
C PHE A 282 -8.82 -0.28 -5.63
N THR A 283 -8.71 -0.73 -6.88
CA THR A 283 -9.85 -1.22 -7.67
C THR A 283 -9.62 -2.65 -8.13
N TYR A 284 -10.52 -3.54 -7.72
CA TYR A 284 -10.53 -4.92 -8.19
C TYR A 284 -11.28 -5.08 -9.50
N CYS A 285 -10.61 -5.73 -10.45
CA CYS A 285 -11.02 -5.85 -11.84
C CYS A 285 -11.82 -7.13 -12.07
N TRP A 286 -12.84 -7.38 -11.24
CA TRP A 286 -13.73 -8.53 -11.33
C TRP A 286 -15.20 -8.13 -11.19
N SER A 287 -16.09 -9.02 -11.62
CA SER A 287 -17.55 -8.83 -11.52
C SER A 287 -18.00 -8.74 -10.06
N PRO A 288 -18.68 -7.65 -9.63
CA PRO A 288 -19.31 -7.59 -8.31
C PRO A 288 -20.47 -8.59 -8.15
N SER A 289 -21.08 -9.05 -9.24
CA SER A 289 -22.08 -10.12 -9.21
C SER A 289 -21.47 -11.51 -8.99
N LEU A 290 -20.16 -11.65 -9.18
CA LEU A 290 -19.43 -12.89 -8.95
C LEU A 290 -18.72 -12.87 -7.59
N VAL A 291 -17.99 -11.80 -7.29
CA VAL A 291 -17.33 -11.60 -5.99
C VAL A 291 -17.77 -10.23 -5.46
N PRO A 292 -18.73 -10.19 -4.51
CA PRO A 292 -19.22 -8.93 -3.97
C PRO A 292 -18.17 -8.25 -3.10
N LYS A 293 -18.35 -6.94 -2.87
CA LYS A 293 -17.46 -6.16 -1.99
C LYS A 293 -17.59 -6.68 -0.54
N PRO A 294 -16.51 -7.19 0.08
CA PRO A 294 -16.49 -7.51 1.50
C PRO A 294 -16.92 -6.31 2.36
N SER A 295 -17.67 -6.58 3.42
CA SER A 295 -18.20 -5.54 4.31
C SER A 295 -17.12 -4.84 5.15
N ASP A 296 -15.95 -5.47 5.29
CA ASP A 296 -14.80 -4.93 6.02
C ASP A 296 -13.84 -4.11 5.15
N TRP A 297 -14.14 -3.93 3.86
CA TRP A 297 -13.37 -3.03 2.99
C TRP A 297 -13.85 -1.57 3.06
N GLY A 298 -12.88 -0.68 3.28
CA GLY A 298 -13.09 0.76 3.31
C GLY A 298 -13.55 1.37 1.97
N PRO A 299 -13.91 2.67 1.96
CA PRO A 299 -14.41 3.35 0.76
C PRO A 299 -13.36 3.52 -0.33
N HIS A 300 -12.07 3.49 0.01
CA HIS A 300 -10.95 3.56 -0.93
C HIS A 300 -10.74 2.28 -1.76
N ILE A 301 -11.47 1.19 -1.44
CA ILE A 301 -11.43 -0.08 -2.16
C ILE A 301 -12.71 -0.25 -2.97
N ASN A 302 -12.59 -0.42 -4.28
CA ASN A 302 -13.69 -0.55 -5.22
C ASN A 302 -13.63 -1.89 -5.97
N ILE A 303 -14.76 -2.33 -6.51
CA ILE A 303 -14.86 -3.42 -7.47
C ILE A 303 -15.48 -2.83 -8.73
N SER A 304 -14.82 -2.93 -9.87
CA SER A 304 -15.26 -2.26 -11.09
C SER A 304 -16.12 -3.14 -12.00
N GLY A 305 -15.91 -4.45 -11.98
CA GLY A 305 -16.23 -5.33 -13.10
C GLY A 305 -14.95 -5.75 -13.83
N PHE A 306 -15.04 -6.84 -14.60
CA PHE A 306 -13.91 -7.32 -15.41
C PHE A 306 -13.58 -6.38 -16.58
N PHE A 307 -12.31 -6.35 -16.98
CA PHE A 307 -11.84 -5.56 -18.11
C PHE A 307 -11.92 -6.37 -19.40
N PHE A 308 -13.02 -6.22 -20.11
CA PHE A 308 -13.20 -6.81 -21.43
C PHE A 308 -12.77 -5.83 -22.53
N ARG A 309 -12.28 -6.38 -23.64
CA ARG A 309 -12.05 -5.65 -24.89
C ARG A 309 -13.09 -6.09 -25.91
N ASP A 310 -13.37 -5.23 -26.87
CA ASP A 310 -14.13 -5.64 -28.03
C ASP A 310 -13.34 -6.74 -28.77
N PRO A 311 -13.99 -7.87 -29.10
CA PRO A 311 -13.31 -8.96 -29.81
C PRO A 311 -12.90 -8.46 -31.20
N ALA A 312 -11.65 -8.73 -31.59
CA ALA A 312 -11.22 -8.49 -32.96
C ALA A 312 -11.97 -9.44 -33.92
N PRO A 313 -12.29 -9.00 -35.15
CA PRO A 313 -12.79 -9.91 -36.16
C PRO A 313 -11.82 -11.09 -36.34
N TYR A 314 -12.34 -12.32 -36.22
CA TYR A 314 -11.56 -13.53 -36.35
C TYR A 314 -12.24 -14.45 -37.37
N ALA A 315 -11.46 -14.87 -38.37
CA ALA A 315 -11.86 -15.88 -39.33
C ALA A 315 -11.26 -17.23 -38.89
N PRO A 316 -12.07 -18.22 -38.46
CA PRO A 316 -11.54 -19.52 -38.09
C PRO A 316 -10.94 -20.24 -39.30
N PRO A 317 -9.89 -21.03 -39.11
CA PRO A 317 -9.42 -21.97 -40.11
C PRO A 317 -10.54 -22.91 -40.62
N PRO A 318 -10.56 -23.30 -41.92
CA PRO A 318 -11.65 -24.09 -42.49
C PRO A 318 -11.89 -25.44 -41.81
N ASP A 319 -10.83 -26.06 -41.29
CA ASP A 319 -10.87 -27.32 -40.56
C ASP A 319 -11.55 -27.17 -39.18
N LEU A 320 -11.24 -26.10 -38.45
CA LEU A 320 -11.94 -25.75 -37.20
C LEU A 320 -13.43 -25.46 -37.46
N GLU A 321 -13.73 -24.72 -38.52
CA GLU A 321 -15.11 -24.43 -38.89
C GLU A 321 -15.89 -25.70 -39.27
N ALA A 322 -15.26 -26.60 -40.05
CA ALA A 322 -15.85 -27.89 -40.40
C ALA A 322 -16.11 -28.76 -39.17
N PHE A 323 -15.16 -28.83 -38.23
CA PHE A 323 -15.30 -29.56 -36.98
C PHE A 323 -16.48 -29.03 -36.14
N LEU A 324 -16.58 -27.70 -35.99
CA LEU A 324 -17.68 -27.08 -35.24
C LEU A 324 -19.05 -27.44 -35.86
N LYS A 325 -19.18 -27.39 -37.18
CA LYS A 325 -20.42 -27.71 -37.92
C LYS A 325 -20.79 -29.20 -37.92
N ALA A 326 -19.84 -30.10 -37.69
CA ALA A 326 -20.04 -31.54 -37.83
C ALA A 326 -20.87 -32.20 -36.70
N GLY A 327 -21.37 -31.44 -35.71
CA GLY A 327 -22.10 -32.04 -34.58
C GLY A 327 -22.45 -31.05 -33.45
N PRO A 328 -22.73 -31.54 -32.23
CA PRO A 328 -23.12 -30.70 -31.09
C PRO A 328 -21.95 -29.87 -30.53
N PRO A 329 -22.18 -28.70 -29.92
CA PRO A 329 -21.10 -27.83 -29.43
C PRO A 329 -20.07 -28.58 -28.56
N PRO A 330 -18.77 -28.52 -28.88
CA PRO A 330 -17.75 -29.22 -28.11
C PRO A 330 -17.49 -28.53 -26.76
N ILE A 331 -16.81 -29.20 -25.84
CA ILE A 331 -16.18 -28.55 -24.68
C ILE A 331 -14.82 -27.98 -25.06
N TYR A 332 -14.38 -26.92 -24.39
CA TYR A 332 -13.00 -26.44 -24.48
C TYR A 332 -12.13 -26.98 -23.35
N VAL A 333 -10.91 -27.40 -23.65
CA VAL A 333 -9.89 -27.76 -22.66
C VAL A 333 -8.60 -26.99 -22.92
N GLY A 334 -8.17 -26.18 -21.94
CA GLY A 334 -6.95 -25.39 -22.06
C GLY A 334 -6.35 -25.00 -20.73
N PHE A 335 -5.15 -25.51 -20.43
CA PHE A 335 -4.45 -25.22 -19.18
C PHE A 335 -3.45 -24.06 -19.30
N GLY A 336 -3.40 -23.35 -20.44
CA GLY A 336 -2.46 -22.24 -20.65
C GLY A 336 -1.00 -22.70 -20.77
N SER A 337 -0.06 -21.76 -20.63
CA SER A 337 1.39 -21.99 -20.78
C SER A 337 2.05 -22.66 -19.57
N ILE A 338 1.41 -23.67 -18.98
CA ILE A 338 1.92 -24.30 -17.76
C ILE A 338 2.97 -25.37 -18.13
N VAL A 339 4.21 -25.13 -17.69
CA VAL A 339 5.33 -26.09 -17.79
C VAL A 339 5.27 -27.00 -16.56
N VAL A 340 4.63 -28.16 -16.69
CA VAL A 340 4.63 -29.20 -15.65
C VAL A 340 5.16 -30.50 -16.23
N GLY A 341 5.85 -31.31 -15.42
CA GLY A 341 6.08 -32.71 -15.75
C GLY A 341 4.78 -33.53 -15.74
N GLY A 342 4.69 -34.57 -16.57
CA GLY A 342 3.54 -35.49 -16.60
C GLY A 342 2.41 -35.11 -17.56
N ILE A 343 2.69 -34.27 -18.57
CA ILE A 343 1.73 -33.81 -19.58
C ILE A 343 1.04 -34.99 -20.30
N GLU A 344 1.78 -36.06 -20.60
CA GLU A 344 1.22 -37.28 -21.22
C GLU A 344 0.12 -37.92 -20.36
N GLY A 345 0.32 -37.98 -19.04
CA GLY A 345 -0.67 -38.47 -18.08
C GLY A 345 -1.91 -37.59 -18.03
N LEU A 346 -1.73 -36.26 -18.05
CA LEU A 346 -2.84 -35.30 -18.11
C LEU A 346 -3.68 -35.49 -19.38
N MET A 347 -3.03 -35.59 -20.53
CA MET A 347 -3.72 -35.80 -21.81
C MET A 347 -4.47 -37.13 -21.85
N THR A 348 -3.86 -38.20 -21.33
CA THR A 348 -4.52 -39.51 -21.21
C THR A 348 -5.79 -39.41 -20.36
N MET A 349 -5.75 -38.69 -19.23
CA MET A 349 -6.93 -38.47 -18.39
C MET A 349 -8.01 -37.66 -19.10
N VAL A 350 -7.64 -36.59 -19.82
CA VAL A 350 -8.56 -35.75 -20.58
C VAL A 350 -9.25 -36.55 -21.69
N LEU A 351 -8.50 -37.26 -22.53
CA LEU A 351 -9.04 -38.08 -23.62
C LEU A 351 -9.92 -39.22 -23.09
N SER A 352 -9.53 -39.84 -21.98
CA SER A 352 -10.34 -40.86 -21.31
C SER A 352 -11.69 -40.30 -20.83
N ALA A 353 -11.70 -39.10 -20.24
CA ALA A 353 -12.93 -38.45 -19.78
C ALA A 353 -13.84 -38.03 -20.94
N ILE A 354 -13.27 -37.51 -22.02
CA ILE A 354 -14.01 -37.16 -23.25
C ILE A 354 -14.70 -38.41 -23.81
N LYS A 355 -13.95 -39.51 -23.98
CA LYS A 355 -14.50 -40.78 -24.47
C LYS A 355 -15.60 -41.34 -23.57
N ALA A 356 -15.43 -41.28 -22.25
CA ALA A 356 -16.40 -41.79 -21.29
C ALA A 356 -17.69 -40.95 -21.20
N THR A 357 -17.60 -39.64 -21.47
CA THR A 357 -18.75 -38.73 -21.46
C THR A 357 -19.43 -38.59 -22.82
N GLY A 358 -18.78 -39.05 -23.90
CA GLY A 358 -19.32 -38.99 -25.27
C GLY A 358 -19.41 -37.57 -25.82
N VAL A 359 -18.63 -36.64 -25.28
CA VAL A 359 -18.62 -35.24 -25.72
C VAL A 359 -17.58 -35.03 -26.82
N ARG A 360 -17.79 -34.01 -27.65
CA ARG A 360 -16.73 -33.49 -28.52
C ARG A 360 -15.87 -32.48 -27.77
N ALA A 361 -14.60 -32.34 -28.11
CA ALA A 361 -13.68 -31.44 -27.42
C ALA A 361 -12.77 -30.65 -28.37
N ILE A 362 -12.52 -29.40 -28.01
CA ILE A 362 -11.44 -28.57 -28.57
C ILE A 362 -10.35 -28.46 -27.52
N ILE A 363 -9.15 -28.93 -27.83
CA ILE A 363 -8.00 -28.90 -26.92
C ILE A 363 -6.99 -27.87 -27.42
N SER A 364 -6.65 -26.90 -26.57
CA SER A 364 -5.61 -25.92 -26.90
C SER A 364 -4.21 -26.56 -26.83
N ARG A 365 -3.43 -26.42 -27.90
CA ARG A 365 -2.09 -27.04 -28.02
C ARG A 365 -1.04 -26.47 -27.03
N GLY A 366 -1.27 -25.26 -26.51
CA GLY A 366 -0.36 -24.60 -25.54
C GLY A 366 1.10 -24.44 -26.01
N TRP A 367 1.99 -24.07 -25.09
CA TRP A 367 3.44 -23.98 -25.34
C TRP A 367 4.11 -25.35 -25.51
N SER A 368 3.47 -26.42 -25.04
CA SER A 368 3.98 -27.79 -25.07
C SER A 368 3.73 -28.53 -26.39
N ASN A 369 3.17 -27.85 -27.40
CA ASN A 369 2.79 -28.43 -28.71
C ASN A 369 2.08 -29.78 -28.55
N LEU A 370 1.07 -29.80 -27.69
CA LEU A 370 0.30 -30.99 -27.34
C LEU A 370 -0.32 -31.60 -28.60
N ALA A 371 0.14 -32.79 -28.95
CA ALA A 371 -0.47 -33.65 -29.96
C ALA A 371 -0.86 -34.97 -29.28
N GLY A 372 -2.12 -35.38 -29.44
CA GLY A 372 -2.58 -36.72 -29.09
C GLY A 372 -3.09 -37.44 -30.34
N GLU A 373 -3.62 -38.65 -30.15
CA GLU A 373 -4.17 -39.45 -31.24
C GLU A 373 -5.29 -38.71 -31.97
N GLU A 374 -5.32 -38.82 -33.30
CA GLU A 374 -6.39 -38.26 -34.11
C GLU A 374 -7.72 -38.96 -33.78
N SER A 375 -8.73 -38.15 -33.44
CA SER A 375 -10.08 -38.62 -33.12
C SER A 375 -11.09 -37.70 -33.79
N PRO A 376 -12.19 -38.21 -34.38
CA PRO A 376 -13.24 -37.39 -34.97
C PRO A 376 -13.93 -36.48 -33.93
N ASP A 377 -13.83 -36.80 -32.64
CA ASP A 377 -14.44 -36.05 -31.53
C ASP A 377 -13.50 -35.02 -30.91
N VAL A 378 -12.23 -34.95 -31.33
CA VAL A 378 -11.22 -34.07 -30.74
C VAL A 378 -10.55 -33.20 -31.80
N PHE A 379 -10.56 -31.88 -31.58
CA PHE A 379 -9.85 -30.92 -32.41
C PHE A 379 -8.76 -30.21 -31.63
N TYR A 380 -7.52 -30.26 -32.11
CA TYR A 380 -6.39 -29.59 -31.48
C TYR A 380 -6.16 -28.19 -32.05
N VAL A 381 -6.57 -27.16 -31.32
CA VAL A 381 -6.49 -25.76 -31.78
C VAL A 381 -5.16 -25.09 -31.38
N GLY A 382 -4.60 -24.31 -32.31
CA GLY A 382 -3.49 -23.40 -32.05
C GLY A 382 -3.95 -22.11 -31.36
N ASP A 383 -3.37 -20.98 -31.77
CA ASP A 383 -3.78 -19.66 -31.26
C ASP A 383 -5.19 -19.31 -31.78
N CYS A 384 -6.14 -19.12 -30.86
CA CYS A 384 -7.53 -18.80 -31.16
C CYS A 384 -8.08 -17.88 -30.06
N PRO A 385 -8.67 -16.72 -30.41
CA PRO A 385 -9.23 -15.79 -29.42
C PRO A 385 -10.33 -16.46 -28.59
N HIS A 386 -10.16 -16.50 -27.26
CA HIS A 386 -11.16 -17.08 -26.37
C HIS A 386 -12.51 -16.37 -26.46
N GLU A 387 -12.51 -15.06 -26.72
CA GLU A 387 -13.73 -14.28 -26.87
C GLU A 387 -14.60 -14.76 -28.03
N TRP A 388 -13.99 -15.29 -29.09
CA TRP A 388 -14.71 -15.91 -30.21
C TRP A 388 -15.01 -17.38 -29.94
N LEU A 389 -13.98 -18.14 -29.52
CA LEU A 389 -14.08 -19.59 -29.37
C LEU A 389 -15.10 -19.97 -28.30
N PHE A 390 -15.14 -19.25 -27.17
CA PHE A 390 -16.02 -19.59 -26.07
C PHE A 390 -17.49 -19.36 -26.39
N GLN A 391 -17.83 -18.66 -27.46
CA GLN A 391 -19.22 -18.60 -27.94
C GLN A 391 -19.67 -19.91 -28.59
N GLN A 392 -18.72 -20.70 -29.11
CA GLN A 392 -18.95 -21.91 -29.91
C GLN A 392 -18.95 -23.21 -29.08
N VAL A 393 -18.68 -23.14 -27.78
CA VAL A 393 -18.51 -24.31 -26.90
C VAL A 393 -19.64 -24.46 -25.88
N ALA A 394 -19.82 -25.68 -25.37
CA ALA A 394 -20.80 -26.00 -24.33
C ALA A 394 -20.29 -25.67 -22.92
N ALA A 395 -19.01 -25.96 -22.63
CA ALA A 395 -18.38 -25.76 -21.33
C ALA A 395 -16.87 -25.53 -21.50
N VAL A 396 -16.25 -25.01 -20.44
CA VAL A 396 -14.82 -24.63 -20.44
C VAL A 396 -14.10 -25.35 -19.30
N ILE A 397 -12.96 -25.97 -19.60
CA ILE A 397 -12.08 -26.61 -18.61
C ILE A 397 -10.71 -25.97 -18.70
N HIS A 398 -10.25 -25.35 -17.62
CA HIS A 398 -8.99 -24.63 -17.65
C HIS A 398 -8.29 -24.55 -16.30
N HIS A 399 -7.10 -23.96 -16.32
CA HIS A 399 -6.23 -23.82 -15.14
C HIS A 399 -6.76 -22.85 -14.06
N GLY A 400 -7.63 -21.89 -14.41
CA GLY A 400 -8.23 -20.96 -13.45
C GLY A 400 -7.66 -19.55 -13.49
N GLY A 401 -6.94 -19.14 -14.54
CA GLY A 401 -6.47 -17.76 -14.67
C GLY A 401 -7.64 -16.79 -14.82
N ALA A 402 -7.59 -15.67 -14.08
CA ALA A 402 -8.67 -14.69 -13.97
C ALA A 402 -9.33 -14.32 -15.32
N GLY A 403 -8.53 -14.01 -16.34
CA GLY A 403 -9.05 -13.62 -17.66
C GLY A 403 -9.78 -14.75 -18.41
N THR A 404 -9.34 -16.00 -18.26
CA THR A 404 -10.01 -17.14 -18.90
C THR A 404 -11.33 -17.45 -18.19
N THR A 405 -11.32 -17.42 -16.85
CA THR A 405 -12.51 -17.56 -16.02
C THR A 405 -13.55 -16.49 -16.37
N ALA A 406 -13.12 -15.22 -16.42
CA ALA A 406 -13.97 -14.09 -16.78
C ALA A 406 -14.58 -14.24 -18.18
N CYS A 407 -13.80 -14.71 -19.16
CA CYS A 407 -14.28 -14.91 -20.52
C CYS A 407 -15.34 -16.03 -20.60
N GLY A 408 -15.08 -17.18 -19.96
CA GLY A 408 -16.04 -18.30 -19.93
C GLY A 408 -17.37 -17.89 -19.32
N LEU A 409 -17.32 -17.24 -18.15
CA LEU A 409 -18.52 -16.76 -17.46
C LEU A 409 -19.25 -15.66 -18.24
N ARG A 410 -18.54 -14.74 -18.90
CA ARG A 410 -19.16 -13.69 -19.73
C ARG A 410 -20.04 -14.24 -20.85
N TYR A 411 -19.65 -15.38 -21.42
CA TYR A 411 -20.41 -16.06 -22.48
C TYR A 411 -21.32 -17.18 -21.95
N GLY A 412 -21.56 -17.20 -20.62
CA GLY A 412 -22.48 -18.12 -19.97
C GLY A 412 -22.05 -19.57 -20.05
N LYS A 413 -20.74 -19.84 -20.04
CA LYS A 413 -20.20 -21.20 -20.15
C LYS A 413 -19.86 -21.76 -18.77
N PRO A 414 -20.50 -22.88 -18.37
CA PRO A 414 -20.11 -23.60 -17.17
C PRO A 414 -18.63 -23.96 -17.20
N THR A 415 -17.94 -23.76 -16.09
CA THR A 415 -16.47 -23.73 -16.06
C THR A 415 -15.91 -24.67 -14.99
N THR A 416 -15.10 -25.64 -15.39
CA THR A 416 -14.31 -26.48 -14.47
C THR A 416 -12.91 -25.90 -14.33
N ILE A 417 -12.44 -25.74 -13.09
CA ILE A 417 -11.10 -25.22 -12.78
C ILE A 417 -10.21 -26.32 -12.22
N VAL A 418 -9.05 -26.50 -12.86
CA VAL A 418 -7.97 -27.40 -12.42
C VAL A 418 -6.78 -26.53 -12.00
N PRO A 419 -6.70 -26.11 -10.71
CA PRO A 419 -5.68 -25.18 -10.30
C PRO A 419 -4.31 -25.84 -10.12
N PHE A 420 -3.27 -25.07 -10.47
CA PHE A 420 -1.86 -25.41 -10.32
C PHE A 420 -1.18 -24.56 -9.25
N PHE A 421 -1.42 -23.23 -9.24
CA PHE A 421 -0.80 -22.28 -8.29
C PHE A 421 -1.51 -20.92 -8.30
N GLY A 422 -1.08 -20.00 -7.43
CA GLY A 422 -1.48 -18.59 -7.46
C GLY A 422 -2.95 -18.36 -7.08
N ASP A 423 -3.64 -17.54 -7.87
CA ASP A 423 -5.06 -17.18 -7.71
C ASP A 423 -6.04 -18.24 -8.23
N GLN A 424 -5.55 -19.26 -8.92
CA GLN A 424 -6.38 -20.27 -9.56
C GLN A 424 -7.31 -21.04 -8.59
N PRO A 425 -6.87 -21.45 -7.37
CA PRO A 425 -7.77 -22.07 -6.40
C PRO A 425 -8.90 -21.14 -5.95
N PHE A 426 -8.60 -19.84 -5.80
CA PHE A 426 -9.60 -18.82 -5.43
C PHE A 426 -10.68 -18.73 -6.50
N TRP A 427 -10.31 -18.60 -7.78
CA TRP A 427 -11.28 -18.60 -8.88
C TRP A 427 -12.08 -19.88 -8.97
N GLY A 428 -11.43 -21.02 -8.73
CA GLY A 428 -12.08 -22.32 -8.61
C GLY A 428 -13.22 -22.33 -7.59
N ALA A 429 -12.92 -21.88 -6.37
CA ALA A 429 -13.91 -21.79 -5.29
C ALA A 429 -15.04 -20.82 -5.62
N VAL A 430 -14.72 -19.65 -6.18
CA VAL A 430 -15.70 -18.62 -6.57
C VAL A 430 -16.67 -19.14 -7.64
N VAL A 431 -16.18 -19.85 -8.66
CA VAL A 431 -17.03 -20.44 -9.71
C VAL A 431 -17.93 -21.53 -9.14
N ALA A 432 -17.40 -22.36 -8.24
CA ALA A 432 -18.16 -23.43 -7.59
C ALA A 432 -19.26 -22.89 -6.67
N GLU A 433 -18.95 -21.89 -5.85
CA GLU A 433 -19.91 -21.23 -4.95
C GLU A 433 -21.05 -20.56 -5.72
N ALA A 434 -20.75 -20.02 -6.91
CA ALA A 434 -21.76 -19.46 -7.80
C ALA A 434 -22.58 -20.51 -8.57
N GLY A 435 -22.30 -21.81 -8.40
CA GLY A 435 -22.98 -22.91 -9.11
C GLY A 435 -22.66 -23.01 -10.60
N ALA A 436 -21.78 -22.16 -11.12
CA ALA A 436 -21.41 -22.12 -12.54
C ALA A 436 -20.33 -23.17 -12.91
N GLY A 437 -19.92 -24.00 -11.96
CA GLY A 437 -18.97 -25.09 -12.15
C GLY A 437 -18.85 -25.96 -10.91
N PRO A 438 -18.17 -27.11 -11.01
CA PRO A 438 -17.94 -27.99 -9.86
C PRO A 438 -16.84 -27.42 -8.96
N ASP A 439 -16.70 -28.00 -7.76
CA ASP A 439 -15.54 -27.77 -6.89
C ASP A 439 -14.22 -27.90 -7.67
N PRO A 440 -13.23 -27.01 -7.44
CA PRO A 440 -11.97 -27.06 -8.17
C PRO A 440 -11.24 -28.37 -7.89
N ILE A 441 -10.54 -28.88 -8.92
CA ILE A 441 -9.81 -30.14 -8.84
C ILE A 441 -8.31 -29.83 -8.85
N PRO A 442 -7.62 -29.71 -7.70
CA PRO A 442 -6.19 -29.47 -7.68
C PRO A 442 -5.45 -30.48 -8.55
N TYR A 443 -4.52 -30.00 -9.39
CA TYR A 443 -3.82 -30.83 -10.39
C TYR A 443 -3.26 -32.14 -9.78
N ARG A 444 -2.69 -32.07 -8.57
CA ARG A 444 -2.12 -33.23 -7.86
C ARG A 444 -3.14 -34.33 -7.51
N SER A 445 -4.43 -33.98 -7.51
CA SER A 445 -5.53 -34.87 -7.16
C SER A 445 -6.42 -35.21 -8.35
N LEU A 446 -6.06 -34.75 -9.56
CA LEU A 446 -6.82 -34.93 -10.79
C LEU A 446 -6.82 -36.41 -11.18
N THR A 447 -7.99 -36.92 -11.54
CA THR A 447 -8.20 -38.28 -12.07
C THR A 447 -9.24 -38.23 -13.18
N SER A 448 -9.26 -39.24 -14.07
CA SER A 448 -10.28 -39.34 -15.12
C SER A 448 -11.69 -39.33 -14.55
N GLN A 449 -11.95 -40.05 -13.45
CA GLN A 449 -13.27 -40.08 -12.79
C GLN A 449 -13.72 -38.70 -12.30
N LYS A 450 -12.83 -37.93 -11.66
CA LYS A 450 -13.17 -36.56 -11.24
C LYS A 450 -13.47 -35.66 -12.43
N LEU A 451 -12.71 -35.81 -13.51
CA LEU A 451 -12.93 -35.03 -14.72
C LEU A 451 -14.24 -35.41 -15.44
N ILE A 452 -14.62 -36.70 -15.44
CA ILE A 452 -15.91 -37.18 -15.95
C ILE A 452 -17.05 -36.51 -15.17
N HIS A 453 -17.02 -36.56 -13.84
CA HIS A 453 -18.03 -35.92 -13.01
C HIS A 453 -18.09 -34.40 -13.23
N ALA A 454 -16.94 -33.75 -13.38
CA ALA A 454 -16.87 -32.32 -13.64
C ALA A 454 -17.49 -31.94 -14.99
N ILE A 455 -17.20 -32.70 -16.06
CA ILE A 455 -17.83 -32.53 -17.37
C ILE A 455 -19.34 -32.71 -17.27
N GLN A 456 -19.80 -33.78 -16.61
CA GLN A 456 -21.23 -34.05 -16.44
C GLN A 456 -21.92 -32.93 -15.65
N TYR A 457 -21.28 -32.41 -14.60
CA TYR A 457 -21.80 -31.27 -13.83
C TYR A 457 -21.93 -30.02 -14.70
N CYS A 458 -20.88 -29.67 -15.46
CA CYS A 458 -20.91 -28.51 -16.36
C CYS A 458 -22.00 -28.61 -17.43
N LEU A 459 -22.42 -29.82 -17.81
CA LEU A 459 -23.50 -30.04 -18.78
C LEU A 459 -24.89 -30.15 -18.13
N SER A 460 -24.99 -30.07 -16.81
CA SER A 460 -26.26 -30.06 -16.09
C SER A 460 -27.06 -28.77 -16.34
N ALA A 461 -28.39 -28.86 -16.25
CA ALA A 461 -29.27 -27.71 -16.43
C ALA A 461 -29.02 -26.60 -15.40
N ASP A 462 -28.67 -26.97 -14.17
CA ASP A 462 -28.40 -26.03 -13.07
C ASP A 462 -27.14 -25.21 -13.36
N ALA A 463 -26.03 -25.88 -13.72
CA ALA A 463 -24.78 -25.19 -14.04
C ALA A 463 -24.92 -24.25 -15.24
N VAL A 464 -25.62 -24.70 -16.29
CA VAL A 464 -25.92 -23.87 -17.48
C VAL A 464 -26.78 -22.67 -17.12
N THR A 465 -27.76 -22.83 -16.23
CA THR A 465 -28.63 -21.74 -15.79
C THR A 465 -27.88 -20.72 -14.93
N ALA A 466 -27.08 -21.18 -13.96
CA ALA A 466 -26.25 -20.33 -13.13
C ALA A 466 -25.23 -19.52 -13.96
N ALA A 467 -24.53 -20.19 -14.89
CA ALA A 467 -23.57 -19.52 -15.78
C ALA A 467 -24.25 -18.45 -16.65
N ARG A 468 -25.45 -18.73 -17.17
CA ARG A 468 -26.23 -17.77 -17.97
C ARG A 468 -26.69 -16.55 -17.16
N GLN A 469 -27.18 -16.74 -15.92
CA GLN A 469 -27.58 -15.63 -15.04
C GLN A 469 -26.39 -14.73 -14.68
N LEU A 470 -25.21 -15.32 -14.43
CA LEU A 470 -23.98 -14.56 -14.25
C LEU A 470 -23.60 -13.78 -15.50
N ALA A 471 -23.68 -14.41 -16.68
CA ALA A 471 -23.40 -13.75 -17.95
C ALA A 471 -24.30 -12.53 -18.19
N GLU A 472 -25.61 -12.66 -17.94
CA GLU A 472 -26.59 -11.57 -18.05
C GLU A 472 -26.28 -10.40 -17.09
N SER A 473 -25.75 -10.71 -15.91
CA SER A 473 -25.30 -9.68 -14.96
C SER A 473 -24.02 -9.01 -15.44
N MET A 474 -23.01 -9.79 -15.83
CA MET A 474 -21.72 -9.31 -16.34
C MET A 474 -21.83 -8.51 -17.66
N GLN A 475 -22.87 -8.75 -18.46
CA GLN A 475 -23.13 -7.98 -19.69
C GLN A 475 -23.67 -6.57 -19.42
N ARG A 476 -24.28 -6.34 -18.25
CA ARG A 476 -24.73 -5.02 -17.81
C ARG A 476 -23.62 -4.19 -17.17
N GLU A 477 -22.48 -4.81 -16.88
CA GLU A 477 -21.32 -4.16 -16.28
C GLU A 477 -20.43 -3.51 -17.35
N ASN A 478 -19.89 -2.33 -17.02
CA ASN A 478 -18.82 -1.70 -17.80
C ASN A 478 -17.58 -1.53 -16.91
N GLY A 479 -16.85 -2.64 -16.72
CA GLY A 479 -15.73 -2.70 -15.78
C GLY A 479 -14.62 -1.69 -16.07
N VAL A 480 -14.32 -1.46 -17.34
CA VAL A 480 -13.26 -0.52 -17.73
C VAL A 480 -13.66 0.93 -17.44
N GLN A 481 -14.88 1.33 -17.80
CA GLN A 481 -15.36 2.69 -17.50
C GLN A 481 -15.47 2.91 -15.98
N ALA A 482 -16.03 1.94 -15.25
CA ALA A 482 -16.11 1.98 -13.80
C ALA A 482 -14.72 2.14 -13.16
N ALA A 483 -13.69 1.44 -13.64
CA ALA A 483 -12.33 1.62 -13.12
C ALA A 483 -11.75 3.02 -13.39
N VAL A 484 -12.02 3.61 -14.56
CA VAL A 484 -11.61 5.00 -14.86
C VAL A 484 -12.32 5.99 -13.97
N ASP A 485 -13.63 5.81 -13.76
CA ASP A 485 -14.42 6.66 -12.87
C ASP A 485 -13.94 6.54 -11.40
N ALA A 486 -13.62 5.33 -10.95
CA ALA A 486 -13.04 5.08 -9.63
C ALA A 486 -11.66 5.76 -9.49
N PHE A 487 -10.84 5.72 -10.54
CA PHE A 487 -9.57 6.43 -10.58
C PHE A 487 -9.76 7.94 -10.46
N HIS A 488 -10.63 8.53 -11.28
CA HIS A 488 -10.95 9.96 -11.25
C HIS A 488 -11.50 10.41 -9.90
N ALA A 489 -12.36 9.62 -9.27
CA ALA A 489 -12.92 9.91 -7.94
C ALA A 489 -11.85 9.99 -6.84
N ASN A 490 -10.72 9.29 -7.02
CA ASN A 490 -9.61 9.26 -6.05
C ASN A 490 -8.51 10.30 -6.31
N LEU A 491 -8.63 11.09 -7.38
CA LEU A 491 -7.72 12.18 -7.72
C LEU A 491 -8.02 13.46 -6.92
N PRO A 492 -7.02 14.17 -6.37
CA PRO A 492 -7.22 15.40 -5.64
C PRO A 492 -7.41 16.60 -6.58
N ARG A 493 -8.51 16.60 -7.35
CA ARG A 493 -8.80 17.57 -8.44
C ARG A 493 -8.48 19.02 -8.08
N ASP A 494 -8.98 19.51 -6.95
CA ASP A 494 -8.82 20.91 -6.52
C ASP A 494 -7.36 21.29 -6.23
N LYS A 495 -6.51 20.30 -5.97
CA LYS A 495 -5.08 20.48 -5.73
C LYS A 495 -4.27 20.32 -7.00
N MET A 496 -4.83 19.84 -8.11
CA MET A 496 -4.09 19.55 -9.34
C MET A 496 -4.08 20.70 -10.35
N ALA A 497 -4.98 21.69 -10.25
CA ALA A 497 -5.06 22.78 -11.22
C ALA A 497 -3.86 23.75 -11.17
N CYS A 498 -3.43 24.20 -12.36
CA CYS A 498 -2.48 25.31 -12.53
C CYS A 498 -3.16 26.66 -12.26
N ASP A 499 -2.42 27.61 -11.68
CA ASP A 499 -2.97 28.94 -11.34
C ASP A 499 -3.21 29.83 -12.57
N PHE A 500 -2.59 29.51 -13.72
CA PHE A 500 -2.73 30.24 -14.99
C PHE A 500 -3.79 29.61 -15.90
N PHE A 501 -3.79 28.28 -15.95
CA PHE A 501 -4.65 27.48 -16.83
C PHE A 501 -5.29 26.36 -16.00
N PRO A 502 -6.47 26.58 -15.40
CA PRO A 502 -7.07 25.61 -14.48
C PRO A 502 -7.40 24.23 -15.09
N ASP A 503 -7.49 24.17 -16.42
CA ASP A 503 -7.63 22.96 -17.24
C ASP A 503 -6.31 22.19 -17.43
N GLN A 504 -5.18 22.70 -16.92
CA GLN A 504 -3.86 22.06 -17.01
C GLN A 504 -3.36 21.63 -15.62
N PRO A 505 -2.65 20.49 -15.53
CA PRO A 505 -2.07 20.04 -14.26
C PRO A 505 -0.90 20.94 -13.84
N ALA A 506 -0.92 21.38 -12.59
CA ALA A 506 0.22 21.99 -11.92
C ALA A 506 1.32 20.96 -11.74
N ALA A 507 2.51 21.27 -12.24
CA ALA A 507 3.69 20.41 -12.16
C ALA A 507 4.81 21.03 -11.33
N LEU A 508 4.86 22.38 -11.28
CA LEU A 508 5.95 23.16 -10.72
C LEU A 508 5.39 24.28 -9.84
N VAL A 509 6.18 24.73 -8.87
CA VAL A 509 5.78 25.79 -7.93
C VAL A 509 6.90 26.80 -7.71
N TYR A 510 6.53 28.08 -7.69
CA TYR A 510 7.38 29.20 -7.29
C TYR A 510 6.91 29.76 -5.94
N GLY A 511 7.83 30.27 -5.13
CA GLY A 511 7.51 30.86 -3.82
C GLY A 511 7.36 29.85 -2.67
N ARG A 512 6.83 30.31 -1.53
CA ARG A 512 6.71 29.50 -0.29
C ARG A 512 5.41 29.81 0.48
N GLY A 513 4.86 28.81 1.15
CA GLY A 513 3.68 28.95 2.01
C GLY A 513 2.45 29.44 1.22
N LYS A 514 1.67 30.35 1.82
CA LYS A 514 0.48 30.95 1.18
C LYS A 514 0.79 31.77 -0.08
N LYS A 515 2.06 32.14 -0.29
CA LYS A 515 2.52 32.93 -1.45
C LYS A 515 3.02 32.07 -2.62
N GLN A 516 2.70 30.78 -2.62
CA GLN A 516 3.10 29.89 -3.70
C GLN A 516 2.34 30.21 -4.99
N VAL A 517 2.95 29.98 -6.14
CA VAL A 517 2.31 30.06 -7.48
C VAL A 517 2.53 28.72 -8.17
N LYS A 518 1.44 28.02 -8.49
CA LYS A 518 1.39 26.71 -9.14
C LYS A 518 1.36 26.88 -10.65
N MET A 519 2.27 26.22 -11.33
CA MET A 519 2.47 26.36 -12.77
C MET A 519 2.39 24.99 -13.44
N CYS A 520 1.73 24.93 -14.60
CA CYS A 520 1.87 23.82 -15.52
C CYS A 520 3.25 23.86 -16.19
N ARG A 521 3.66 22.74 -16.78
CA ARG A 521 4.99 22.58 -17.39
C ARG A 521 5.32 23.65 -18.44
N PRO A 522 4.41 23.98 -19.40
CA PRO A 522 4.67 25.01 -20.41
C PRO A 522 4.91 26.40 -19.80
N VAL A 523 4.07 26.83 -18.87
CA VAL A 523 4.20 28.14 -18.19
C VAL A 523 5.54 28.26 -17.48
N ALA A 524 5.92 27.24 -16.70
CA ALA A 524 7.18 27.27 -15.99
C ALA A 524 8.40 27.31 -16.94
N SER A 525 8.36 26.56 -18.04
CA SER A 525 9.37 26.60 -19.10
C SER A 525 9.51 28.00 -19.71
N ILE A 526 8.39 28.63 -20.10
CA ILE A 526 8.35 29.97 -20.67
C ILE A 526 8.93 31.00 -19.70
N LEU A 527 8.55 30.96 -18.41
CA LEU A 527 9.03 31.91 -17.41
C LEU A 527 10.54 31.78 -17.15
N VAL A 528 11.07 30.55 -17.17
CA VAL A 528 12.52 30.30 -17.03
C VAL A 528 13.28 30.81 -18.25
N LYS A 529 12.83 30.49 -19.47
CA LYS A 529 13.49 30.89 -20.73
C LYS A 529 13.51 32.41 -20.93
N ASN A 530 12.45 33.11 -20.50
CA ASN A 530 12.37 34.56 -20.56
C ASN A 530 13.03 35.28 -19.37
N GLY A 531 13.72 34.55 -18.48
CA GLY A 531 14.47 35.13 -17.37
C GLY A 531 13.60 35.76 -16.26
N LYS A 532 12.29 35.48 -16.23
CA LYS A 532 11.36 35.99 -15.20
C LYS A 532 11.48 35.24 -13.88
N VAL A 533 11.81 33.95 -13.95
CA VAL A 533 12.06 33.10 -12.79
C VAL A 533 13.36 32.34 -13.00
N GLU A 534 14.24 32.34 -12.00
CA GLU A 534 15.46 31.54 -12.07
C GLU A 534 15.13 30.06 -11.81
N ARG A 535 15.74 29.14 -12.56
CA ARG A 535 15.59 27.69 -12.39
C ARG A 535 15.72 27.22 -10.93
N LYS A 536 16.65 27.78 -10.17
CA LYS A 536 16.91 27.44 -8.75
C LYS A 536 15.78 27.85 -7.79
N GLN A 537 14.89 28.75 -8.21
CA GLN A 537 13.76 29.24 -7.42
C GLN A 537 12.50 28.37 -7.57
N ILE A 538 12.47 27.49 -8.58
CA ILE A 538 11.36 26.60 -8.88
C ILE A 538 11.56 25.25 -8.18
N LYS A 539 10.47 24.71 -7.66
CA LYS A 539 10.42 23.36 -7.08
C LYS A 539 9.37 22.51 -7.79
N SER A 540 9.51 21.19 -7.70
CA SER A 540 8.46 20.26 -8.11
C SER A 540 7.22 20.48 -7.24
N TYR A 541 6.06 20.66 -7.86
CA TYR A 541 4.78 20.69 -7.16
C TYR A 541 4.32 19.27 -6.84
N ARG A 542 3.74 19.08 -5.64
CA ARG A 542 3.28 17.79 -5.11
C ARG A 542 1.77 17.86 -4.90
N SER A 543 0.99 17.27 -5.80
CA SER A 543 -0.48 17.29 -5.77
C SER A 543 -1.06 16.36 -4.69
N LYS A 544 -0.40 15.24 -4.41
CA LYS A 544 -0.74 14.27 -3.34
C LYS A 544 0.54 13.80 -2.64
N PRO A 545 1.11 14.60 -1.71
CA PRO A 545 2.30 14.16 -0.98
C PRO A 545 2.00 12.91 -0.15
N ILE A 546 2.87 11.91 -0.24
CA ILE A 546 2.80 10.68 0.58
C ILE A 546 3.86 10.78 1.68
N ASN A 547 3.41 10.60 2.92
CA ASN A 547 4.27 10.60 4.10
C ASN A 547 4.15 9.23 4.78
N ILE A 548 5.25 8.47 4.77
CA ILE A 548 5.34 7.20 5.50
C ILE A 548 5.83 7.56 6.90
N GLU A 549 4.97 7.35 7.89
CA GLU A 549 5.27 7.51 9.30
C GLU A 549 5.54 6.15 9.92
N ASN A 550 6.41 6.11 10.92
CA ASN A 550 6.67 4.89 11.68
C ASN A 550 5.63 4.79 12.79
N GLN A 551 4.58 3.99 12.58
CA GLN A 551 3.52 3.81 13.54
C GLN A 551 3.82 2.56 14.38
N ARG A 552 4.30 2.75 15.62
CA ARG A 552 4.64 1.62 16.49
C ARG A 552 3.39 1.09 17.18
N TRP A 553 2.73 0.13 16.54
CA TRP A 553 1.43 -0.43 16.97
C TRP A 553 1.51 -1.51 18.07
N ASP A 554 2.69 -2.03 18.43
CA ASP A 554 2.80 -3.15 19.37
C ASP A 554 3.59 -2.80 20.66
N PRO A 555 3.01 -3.05 21.86
CA PRO A 555 3.65 -2.77 23.15
C PRO A 555 4.89 -3.59 23.37
N LEU A 556 4.98 -4.83 22.92
CA LEU A 556 6.19 -5.64 23.12
C LEU A 556 7.37 -5.04 22.36
N THR A 557 7.14 -4.49 21.16
CA THR A 557 8.15 -3.80 20.35
C THR A 557 8.46 -2.39 20.86
N ALA A 558 7.46 -1.68 21.40
CA ALA A 558 7.64 -0.37 22.03
C ALA A 558 8.30 -0.43 23.43
N VAL A 559 7.97 -1.46 24.23
CA VAL A 559 8.42 -1.68 25.61
C VAL A 559 9.73 -2.49 25.67
N SER A 560 10.04 -3.36 24.69
CA SER A 560 11.36 -4.01 24.64
C SER A 560 12.49 -3.00 24.40
N ALA A 561 12.21 -1.87 23.74
CA ALA A 561 13.15 -0.76 23.59
C ALA A 561 13.25 0.14 24.83
N ALA A 562 12.23 0.15 25.71
CA ALA A 562 12.18 0.95 26.93
C ALA A 562 11.51 0.15 28.05
N SER A 563 12.33 -0.49 28.89
CA SER A 563 11.85 -1.36 29.97
C SER A 563 10.78 -0.68 30.85
N LEU A 564 9.82 -1.46 31.36
CA LEU A 564 8.79 -1.01 32.31
C LEU A 564 9.39 -0.24 33.52
N SER A 565 10.63 -0.58 33.92
CA SER A 565 11.37 0.15 34.95
C SER A 565 11.76 1.57 34.56
N THR A 566 12.05 1.82 33.27
CA THR A 566 12.32 3.15 32.73
C THR A 566 11.04 3.99 32.78
N ILE A 567 9.90 3.41 32.40
CA ILE A 567 8.59 4.07 32.46
C ILE A 567 8.23 4.44 33.91
N VAL A 568 8.43 3.53 34.87
CA VAL A 568 8.17 3.80 36.30
C VAL A 568 9.14 4.85 36.88
N LYS A 569 10.44 4.80 36.51
CA LYS A 569 11.43 5.81 36.93
C LYS A 569 11.13 7.19 36.33
N MET A 570 10.62 7.24 35.11
CA MET A 570 10.23 8.49 34.46
C MET A 570 8.89 9.04 34.97
N ALA A 571 7.95 8.18 35.38
CA ALA A 571 6.76 8.60 36.11
C ALA A 571 7.12 9.25 37.45
N GLY A 572 8.11 8.71 38.17
CA GLY A 572 8.68 9.35 39.35
C GLY A 572 9.36 10.70 39.05
N ALA A 573 10.13 10.79 37.96
CA ALA A 573 10.77 12.04 37.55
C ALA A 573 9.78 13.11 37.05
N THR A 574 8.64 12.72 36.49
CA THR A 574 7.57 13.64 36.04
C THR A 574 6.71 14.11 37.21
N ALA A 575 6.44 13.21 38.17
CA ALA A 575 5.87 13.59 39.46
C ALA A 575 6.78 14.63 40.15
N ASP A 576 8.10 14.44 40.13
CA ASP A 576 9.05 15.42 40.67
C ASP A 576 9.01 16.78 39.96
N ILE A 577 8.79 16.84 38.64
CA ILE A 577 8.69 18.10 37.87
C ILE A 577 7.39 18.87 38.21
N ILE A 578 6.33 18.18 38.65
CA ILE A 578 5.05 18.80 39.02
C ILE A 578 4.99 19.11 40.52
N VAL A 579 5.49 18.18 41.34
CA VAL A 579 5.44 18.23 42.81
C VAL A 579 6.50 19.18 43.34
N LYS A 580 7.76 19.14 42.86
CA LYS A 580 8.82 20.00 43.40
C LYS A 580 8.54 21.49 43.24
N PRO A 581 8.05 22.01 42.10
CA PRO A 581 7.68 23.42 42.01
C PRO A 581 6.51 23.79 42.93
N PHE A 582 5.59 22.87 43.19
CA PHE A 582 4.44 23.10 44.09
C PHE A 582 4.84 23.03 45.56
N GLU A 583 5.77 22.13 45.91
CA GLU A 583 6.41 22.06 47.22
C GLU A 583 7.31 23.28 47.46
N GLU A 584 8.12 23.71 46.48
CA GLU A 584 8.95 24.92 46.55
C GLU A 584 8.08 26.19 46.67
N TYR A 585 6.92 26.23 46.00
CA TYR A 585 5.94 27.32 46.12
C TYR A 585 5.24 27.32 47.50
N LYS A 586 4.89 26.15 48.04
CA LYS A 586 4.33 26.02 49.40
C LYS A 586 5.35 26.37 50.49
N ARG A 587 6.61 25.95 50.29
CA ARG A 587 7.73 26.23 51.20
C ARG A 587 8.14 27.70 51.16
N SER A 588 8.04 28.36 50.00
CA SER A 588 8.23 29.82 49.88
C SER A 588 7.05 30.62 50.45
N SER A 589 5.83 30.08 50.43
CA SER A 589 4.67 30.65 51.13
C SER A 589 4.79 30.57 52.65
N GLU A 590 5.24 29.43 53.21
CA GLU A 590 5.46 29.25 54.66
C GLU A 590 6.74 29.94 55.16
N SER A 591 7.73 30.12 54.28
CA SER A 591 8.96 30.86 54.60
C SER A 591 8.78 32.38 54.48
N ALA A 592 7.78 32.89 53.74
CA ALA A 592 7.44 34.31 53.68
C ALA A 592 6.74 34.78 54.97
N GLU A 593 5.88 33.97 55.57
CA GLU A 593 5.26 34.25 56.89
C GLU A 593 6.30 34.23 58.03
N ASN A 594 7.34 33.38 57.95
CA ASN A 594 8.43 33.39 58.93
C ASN A 594 9.52 34.45 58.66
N LEU A 595 9.60 35.02 57.46
CA LEU A 595 10.57 36.06 57.11
C LEU A 595 10.16 37.45 57.63
N GLU A 596 8.87 37.74 57.72
CA GLU A 596 8.38 38.98 58.34
C GLU A 596 8.69 39.04 59.84
N GLU A 597 8.82 37.89 60.53
CA GLU A 597 9.17 37.82 61.95
C GLU A 597 10.70 37.81 62.22
N GLN A 598 11.54 37.46 61.21
CA GLN A 598 13.00 37.42 61.33
C GLN A 598 13.76 38.61 60.72
N VAL A 599 13.13 39.40 59.84
CA VAL A 599 13.72 40.63 59.29
C VAL A 599 13.84 41.75 60.35
N GLU A 600 13.03 41.70 61.41
CA GLU A 600 13.14 42.62 62.56
C GLU A 600 14.36 42.31 63.47
N LYS A 601 14.95 41.11 63.38
CA LYS A 601 16.05 40.66 64.27
C LYS A 601 17.45 40.63 63.64
N THR A 602 17.58 40.68 62.32
CA THR A 602 18.87 40.42 61.63
C THR A 602 19.48 41.65 60.96
N ARG A 603 19.23 42.85 61.52
CA ARG A 603 19.95 44.10 61.18
C ARG A 603 21.30 44.22 61.91
N ARG A 604 21.84 43.12 62.46
CA ARG A 604 23.14 43.06 63.14
C ARG A 604 23.98 41.90 62.57
N HIS A 605 25.10 42.27 61.93
CA HIS A 605 26.34 41.48 61.70
C HIS A 605 26.57 40.77 60.33
N SER A 606 27.30 41.48 59.45
CA SER A 606 28.62 41.18 58.82
C SER A 606 28.96 39.88 58.04
N GLN A 607 29.43 40.12 56.79
CA GLN A 607 30.63 39.62 56.06
C GLN A 607 30.68 38.22 55.37
N ALA A 608 31.18 38.25 54.12
CA ALA A 608 31.52 37.17 53.16
C ALA A 608 32.91 36.50 53.47
N PRO A 609 33.56 35.55 52.70
CA PRO A 609 33.41 35.14 51.27
C PRO A 609 33.71 33.62 50.91
N ALA A 610 34.01 33.35 49.61
CA ALA A 610 34.03 32.11 48.79
C ALA A 610 35.25 31.16 48.85
N PHE A 611 35.18 29.94 48.25
CA PHE A 611 36.24 29.25 47.44
C PHE A 611 35.78 27.94 46.72
N ALA A 612 36.58 27.47 45.73
CA ALA A 612 36.29 26.50 44.66
C ALA A 612 37.01 25.11 44.73
N MET A 613 36.44 24.12 44.01
CA MET A 613 36.94 22.92 43.24
C MET A 613 38.03 21.93 43.72
N LEU A 614 37.93 20.64 43.27
CA LEU A 614 38.96 19.71 42.67
C LEU A 614 38.43 18.21 42.54
N PRO A 615 39.15 17.15 42.02
CA PRO A 615 39.16 16.62 40.63
C PRO A 615 39.13 15.05 40.47
N LEU A 616 39.41 14.49 39.27
CA LEU A 616 39.52 13.04 38.89
C LEU A 616 40.99 12.57 38.61
N PRO A 617 41.34 11.24 38.64
CA PRO A 617 42.71 10.74 38.41
C PRO A 617 42.96 9.81 37.19
N GLY A 618 44.23 9.75 36.73
CA GLY A 618 44.89 8.57 36.13
C GLY A 618 45.78 8.78 34.88
N VAL A 619 47.10 8.64 35.00
CA VAL A 619 48.17 9.03 34.02
C VAL A 619 49.03 7.82 33.58
N GLY A 620 49.65 7.89 32.38
CA GLY A 620 50.89 7.19 32.00
C GLY A 620 51.98 8.18 31.56
N VAL A 621 53.24 7.94 31.96
CA VAL A 621 54.51 8.74 31.84
C VAL A 621 55.53 7.87 31.05
N PRO A 622 56.75 8.26 30.55
CA PRO A 622 57.66 9.44 30.72
C PRO A 622 58.14 10.09 29.39
N ASP A 623 59.02 11.09 29.27
CA ASP A 623 59.91 11.93 30.12
C ASP A 623 60.39 13.13 29.26
N GLY A 624 60.89 14.22 29.87
CA GLY A 624 61.95 15.03 29.26
C GLY A 624 61.76 16.56 29.11
N ALA A 625 62.24 17.28 30.12
CA ALA A 625 63.05 18.52 30.06
C ALA A 625 62.51 19.88 29.52
N GLU A 626 62.47 20.82 30.47
CA GLU A 626 63.06 22.19 30.44
C GLU A 626 62.35 23.41 29.79
N GLN A 627 61.89 24.27 30.73
CA GLN A 627 62.21 25.70 30.91
C GLN A 627 61.85 26.77 29.86
N SER A 628 60.87 27.58 30.28
CA SER A 628 60.95 29.04 30.47
C SER A 628 60.59 30.02 29.33
N PRO A 629 60.07 31.22 29.70
CA PRO A 629 59.08 31.96 28.92
C PRO A 629 59.51 33.39 28.52
N SER A 630 58.80 34.01 27.58
CA SER A 630 58.74 35.48 27.42
C SER A 630 57.37 35.84 26.86
N GLY A 631 56.58 36.67 27.57
CA GLY A 631 56.55 38.13 27.42
C GLY A 631 55.54 38.49 26.31
N THR A 632 54.47 39.25 26.50
CA THR A 632 54.47 40.64 26.99
C THR A 632 53.03 41.13 27.23
N ARG A 633 52.86 42.06 28.17
CA ARG A 633 51.63 42.77 28.61
C ARG A 633 50.89 43.55 27.50
N PRO A 634 49.58 43.82 27.67
CA PRO A 634 48.83 44.82 26.91
C PRO A 634 48.73 46.17 27.66
N PRO A 635 48.37 47.27 26.99
CA PRO A 635 47.77 48.42 27.65
C PRO A 635 46.29 48.61 27.27
N SER A 636 45.60 49.20 28.24
CA SER A 636 44.18 49.54 28.35
C SER A 636 43.66 50.58 27.35
N SER A 637 42.37 50.54 27.00
CA SER A 637 41.36 51.47 27.56
C SER A 637 39.96 51.35 26.92
N ARG A 638 38.96 51.50 27.81
CA ARG A 638 37.61 52.11 27.66
C ARG A 638 36.63 51.64 26.56
N GLY A 639 35.53 51.05 27.06
CA GLY A 639 34.19 51.65 27.00
C GLY A 639 33.31 51.34 25.77
N GLY A 640 32.12 50.78 26.02
CA GLY A 640 31.02 50.75 25.06
C GLY A 640 30.20 49.47 25.12
N GLU A 641 29.01 49.56 25.72
CA GLU A 641 27.93 48.59 25.59
C GLU A 641 27.55 48.39 24.11
N GLU A 642 27.32 47.15 23.69
CA GLU A 642 26.16 46.80 22.86
C GLU A 642 25.99 45.28 22.78
N SER A 643 24.84 44.81 23.27
CA SER A 643 24.38 43.44 23.09
C SER A 643 23.88 43.23 21.66
N SER A 644 24.50 42.33 20.91
CA SER A 644 23.84 41.69 19.76
C SER A 644 24.30 40.23 19.62
N GLY A 645 23.46 39.31 20.09
CA GLY A 645 23.66 37.88 19.93
C GLY A 645 23.55 37.48 18.45
N LYS A 646 24.61 36.88 17.90
CA LYS A 646 24.59 36.28 16.57
C LYS A 646 23.97 34.87 16.63
N PRO A 647 22.89 34.57 15.87
CA PRO A 647 22.29 33.23 15.76
C PRO A 647 23.13 32.23 14.94
N GLY A 648 24.31 32.62 14.43
CA GLY A 648 25.06 31.88 13.42
C GLY A 648 26.01 30.80 13.95
N ALA A 649 26.34 30.80 15.23
CA ALA A 649 27.37 29.90 15.77
C ALA A 649 26.91 28.42 15.83
N MET A 650 25.62 28.17 16.08
CA MET A 650 25.07 26.80 16.10
C MET A 650 24.98 26.18 14.69
N ALA A 651 24.72 26.99 13.66
CA ALA A 651 24.64 26.50 12.28
C ALA A 651 26.03 26.11 11.73
N ALA A 652 27.07 26.85 12.09
CA ALA A 652 28.45 26.57 11.65
C ALA A 652 29.04 25.33 12.34
N ALA A 653 28.71 25.08 13.61
CA ALA A 653 29.14 23.89 14.33
C ALA A 653 28.51 22.60 13.76
N ALA A 654 27.25 22.67 13.31
CA ALA A 654 26.58 21.55 12.66
C ALA A 654 27.18 21.20 11.29
N VAL A 655 27.66 22.18 10.52
CA VAL A 655 28.25 21.94 9.19
C VAL A 655 29.66 21.34 9.28
N ASN A 656 30.47 21.76 10.25
CA ASN A 656 31.86 21.29 10.37
C ASN A 656 32.01 19.94 11.09
N GLY A 657 31.02 19.49 11.87
CA GLY A 657 31.03 18.16 12.50
C GLY A 657 30.52 17.03 11.60
N VAL A 658 29.75 17.35 10.55
CA VAL A 658 29.04 16.36 9.71
C VAL A 658 29.91 15.78 8.59
N GLY A 659 31.03 16.41 8.24
CA GLY A 659 31.91 15.93 7.16
C GLY A 659 32.68 14.63 7.46
N LYS A 660 32.66 14.11 8.70
CA LYS A 660 33.47 12.95 9.10
C LYS A 660 32.75 11.86 9.92
N LEU A 661 31.43 11.96 10.13
CA LEU A 661 30.65 10.95 10.86
C LEU A 661 29.55 10.37 9.98
N ALA A 662 29.91 9.31 9.25
CA ALA A 662 29.00 8.58 8.38
C ALA A 662 28.03 7.68 9.18
N GLY A 663 26.73 7.78 8.87
CA GLY A 663 25.82 6.64 8.69
C GLY A 663 25.25 5.91 9.92
N ASN A 664 23.91 5.88 10.00
CA ASN A 664 23.03 4.99 10.78
C ASN A 664 23.14 5.00 12.32
N ALA A 665 24.33 4.96 12.93
CA ALA A 665 24.48 4.86 14.39
C ALA A 665 23.93 6.09 15.13
N THR A 666 24.15 7.29 14.58
CA THR A 666 23.70 8.57 15.18
C THR A 666 22.20 8.80 15.00
N LYS A 667 21.61 8.33 13.89
CA LYS A 667 20.16 8.36 13.66
C LYS A 667 19.44 7.44 14.65
N GLY A 668 19.95 6.23 14.83
CA GLY A 668 19.42 5.25 15.78
C GLY A 668 19.30 5.82 17.20
N LEU A 669 20.37 6.45 17.68
CA LEU A 669 20.45 6.95 19.05
C LEU A 669 19.69 8.28 19.29
N LEU A 670 19.79 9.24 18.36
CA LEU A 670 19.27 10.60 18.59
C LEU A 670 17.85 10.83 18.04
N VAL A 671 17.40 10.02 17.07
CA VAL A 671 16.11 10.21 16.40
C VAL A 671 15.23 8.98 16.59
N ASP A 672 15.71 7.80 16.21
CA ASP A 672 14.85 6.62 16.12
C ASP A 672 14.43 6.10 17.51
N ILE A 673 15.32 6.10 18.51
CA ILE A 673 15.00 5.67 19.89
C ILE A 673 14.04 6.67 20.60
N PRO A 674 14.29 7.99 20.66
CA PRO A 674 13.34 8.91 21.29
C PRO A 674 11.98 8.94 20.57
N LEU A 675 11.97 8.88 19.23
CA LEU A 675 10.74 8.79 18.45
C LEU A 675 10.02 7.45 18.71
N ALA A 676 10.76 6.36 18.88
CA ALA A 676 10.20 5.06 19.26
C ALA A 676 9.41 5.11 20.56
N VAL A 677 10.01 5.72 21.59
CA VAL A 677 9.40 5.87 22.91
C VAL A 677 8.18 6.76 22.81
N THR A 678 8.29 7.87 22.07
CA THR A 678 7.17 8.81 21.84
C THR A 678 5.97 8.10 21.20
N GLU A 679 6.17 7.49 20.02
CA GLU A 679 5.09 6.84 19.27
C GLU A 679 4.56 5.60 19.97
N GLY A 680 5.44 4.82 20.60
CA GLY A 680 5.05 3.65 21.39
C GLY A 680 4.13 4.01 22.57
N LEU A 681 4.40 5.11 23.26
CA LEU A 681 3.55 5.61 24.34
C LEU A 681 2.22 6.19 23.81
N ARG A 682 2.23 6.87 22.65
CA ARG A 682 0.99 7.33 21.99
C ARG A 682 0.09 6.19 21.56
N ALA A 683 0.65 5.02 21.26
CA ALA A 683 -0.10 3.84 20.83
C ALA A 683 -0.77 3.06 21.98
N VAL A 684 -0.39 3.29 23.24
CA VAL A 684 -0.91 2.54 24.40
C VAL A 684 -2.45 2.56 24.53
N PRO A 685 -3.18 3.65 24.22
CA PRO A 685 -4.65 3.65 24.23
C PRO A 685 -5.31 2.58 23.37
N HIS A 686 -4.63 2.14 22.31
CA HIS A 686 -5.13 1.08 21.44
C HIS A 686 -5.34 -0.25 22.19
N LEU A 687 -4.58 -0.50 23.26
CA LEU A 687 -4.64 -1.74 24.05
C LEU A 687 -5.93 -1.92 24.83
N TYR A 688 -6.71 -0.86 25.01
CA TYR A 688 -7.98 -0.91 25.71
C TYR A 688 -9.14 -0.37 24.89
N GLY A 689 -8.98 -0.39 23.55
CA GLY A 689 -10.03 -0.18 22.56
C GLY A 689 -10.22 1.27 22.09
N GLU A 690 -9.24 2.15 22.31
CA GLU A 690 -9.33 3.55 21.89
C GLU A 690 -8.60 3.84 20.57
N GLU A 691 -9.16 4.80 19.83
CA GLU A 691 -8.52 5.36 18.65
C GLU A 691 -7.43 6.36 19.06
N VAL A 692 -6.25 6.17 18.48
CA VAL A 692 -5.10 7.07 18.67
C VAL A 692 -5.20 8.19 17.64
N GLN A 693 -5.20 9.45 18.11
CA GLN A 693 -5.19 10.59 17.19
C GLN A 693 -3.88 10.64 16.39
N LYS A 694 -4.02 10.67 15.07
CA LYS A 694 -2.93 10.93 14.12
C LYS A 694 -2.50 12.41 14.19
N HIS A 695 -1.20 12.67 14.11
CA HIS A 695 -0.67 14.03 14.07
C HIS A 695 -0.37 14.48 12.63
N ASP A 696 -0.10 15.78 12.43
CA ASP A 696 0.37 16.28 11.13
C ASP A 696 1.75 15.70 10.79
N ALA A 697 2.06 15.54 9.50
CA ALA A 697 3.34 14.99 9.08
C ALA A 697 4.54 15.92 9.37
N VAL A 698 5.63 15.33 9.87
CA VAL A 698 6.91 16.04 10.07
C VAL A 698 7.71 16.06 8.77
N GLU A 699 7.66 17.15 8.00
CA GLU A 699 8.39 17.28 6.72
C GLU A 699 9.80 17.90 6.86
N GLY A 700 10.06 18.61 7.96
CA GLY A 700 11.32 19.26 8.28
C GLY A 700 11.30 19.89 9.68
N PHE A 701 12.31 20.68 10.02
CA PHE A 701 12.46 21.21 11.39
C PHE A 701 11.24 22.04 11.84
N ARG A 702 10.76 22.97 11.01
CA ARG A 702 9.63 23.85 11.36
C ARG A 702 8.33 23.08 11.57
N SER A 703 8.03 22.11 10.71
CA SER A 703 6.87 21.25 10.89
C SER A 703 7.06 20.36 12.12
N GLY A 704 8.27 19.87 12.40
CA GLY A 704 8.57 19.10 13.62
C GLY A 704 8.29 19.89 14.90
N VAL A 705 8.71 21.15 14.96
CA VAL A 705 8.37 22.05 16.08
C VAL A 705 6.86 22.32 16.17
N SER A 706 6.19 22.51 15.03
CA SER A 706 4.74 22.70 15.00
C SER A 706 3.98 21.46 15.50
N VAL A 707 4.38 20.27 15.07
CA VAL A 707 3.78 18.98 15.47
C VAL A 707 4.01 18.73 16.95
N ALA A 708 5.22 19.00 17.44
CA ALA A 708 5.55 18.95 18.86
C ALA A 708 4.62 19.81 19.71
N GLY A 709 4.45 21.09 19.36
CA GLY A 709 3.59 22.00 20.11
C GLY A 709 2.12 21.57 20.11
N LYS A 710 1.57 21.23 18.93
CA LYS A 710 0.17 20.77 18.81
C LYS A 710 -0.08 19.48 19.60
N THR A 711 0.80 18.49 19.42
CA THR A 711 0.72 17.19 20.11
C THR A 711 0.84 17.38 21.62
N PHE A 712 1.79 18.20 22.08
CA PHE A 712 1.98 18.45 23.50
C PHE A 712 0.71 18.98 24.17
N CYS A 713 0.12 20.04 23.62
CA CYS A 713 -1.11 20.61 24.18
C CYS A 713 -2.27 19.61 24.15
N HIS A 714 -2.41 18.87 23.05
CA HIS A 714 -3.48 17.90 22.88
C HIS A 714 -3.35 16.72 23.85
N ASP A 715 -2.19 16.08 23.91
CA ASP A 715 -1.97 14.86 24.69
C ASP A 715 -1.92 15.15 26.19
N MET A 716 -1.40 16.32 26.60
CA MET A 716 -1.52 16.78 27.98
C MET A 716 -2.98 16.98 28.37
N LYS A 717 -3.77 17.67 27.53
CA LYS A 717 -5.21 17.87 27.79
C LYS A 717 -5.95 16.54 27.87
N GLY A 718 -5.74 15.67 26.87
CA GLY A 718 -6.34 14.33 26.81
C GLY A 718 -6.01 13.51 28.05
N GLY A 719 -4.74 13.43 28.43
CA GLY A 719 -4.30 12.68 29.61
C GLY A 719 -5.02 13.10 30.90
N PHE A 720 -5.26 14.40 31.11
CA PHE A 720 -6.02 14.88 32.28
C PHE A 720 -7.53 14.63 32.16
N THR A 721 -8.11 14.87 30.98
CA THR A 721 -9.57 14.71 30.79
C THR A 721 -10.01 13.25 30.82
N ASP A 722 -9.17 12.34 30.35
CA ASP A 722 -9.47 10.91 30.22
C ASP A 722 -9.73 10.23 31.56
N ILE A 723 -9.10 10.70 32.64
CA ILE A 723 -9.40 10.25 34.01
C ILE A 723 -10.89 10.42 34.30
N PHE A 724 -11.45 11.58 33.98
CA PHE A 724 -12.86 11.87 34.26
C PHE A 724 -13.78 11.22 33.23
N ILE A 725 -13.41 11.28 31.94
CA ILE A 725 -14.22 10.73 30.85
C ILE A 725 -14.35 9.21 31.01
N HIS A 726 -13.26 8.45 31.16
CA HIS A 726 -13.36 7.00 31.28
C HIS A 726 -14.04 6.56 32.57
N THR A 727 -13.79 7.25 33.69
CA THR A 727 -14.47 6.94 34.96
C THR A 727 -15.98 7.16 34.84
N TYR A 728 -16.40 8.25 34.20
CA TYR A 728 -17.83 8.54 34.00
C TYR A 728 -18.48 7.57 33.01
N THR A 729 -17.87 7.34 31.84
CA THR A 729 -18.39 6.43 30.82
C THR A 729 -18.44 4.99 31.33
N GLY A 730 -17.37 4.53 31.98
CA GLY A 730 -17.34 3.22 32.63
C GLY A 730 -18.40 3.11 33.72
N LYS A 731 -18.60 4.15 34.55
CA LYS A 731 -19.68 4.17 35.56
C LYS A 731 -21.07 4.03 34.93
N LYS A 732 -21.30 4.69 33.80
CA LYS A 732 -22.57 4.64 33.07
C LYS A 732 -22.84 3.25 32.49
N GLU A 733 -21.81 2.55 32.02
CA GLU A 733 -21.94 1.25 31.36
C GLU A 733 -21.99 0.06 32.32
N GLN A 734 -21.15 0.04 33.38
CA GLN A 734 -20.99 -1.12 34.27
C GLN A 734 -21.06 -0.74 35.76
N GLY A 735 -21.66 0.40 36.11
CA GLY A 735 -21.82 0.84 37.49
C GLY A 735 -20.48 1.04 38.21
N ALA A 736 -20.40 0.65 39.49
CA ALA A 736 -19.18 0.84 40.29
C ALA A 736 -17.95 0.10 39.73
N VAL A 737 -18.14 -1.10 39.16
CA VAL A 737 -17.06 -1.89 38.54
C VAL A 737 -16.53 -1.19 37.29
N GLY A 738 -17.42 -0.60 36.48
CA GLY A 738 -17.02 0.19 35.33
C GLY A 738 -16.34 1.50 35.70
N ALA A 739 -16.76 2.14 36.80
CA ALA A 739 -16.09 3.33 37.33
C ALA A 739 -14.63 3.02 37.70
N ALA A 740 -14.38 1.90 38.37
CA ALA A 740 -13.03 1.46 38.73
C ALA A 740 -12.18 1.10 37.51
N LYS A 741 -12.74 0.37 36.53
CA LYS A 741 -12.06 0.08 35.25
C LYS A 741 -11.75 1.37 34.48
N GLY A 742 -12.70 2.30 34.44
CA GLY A 742 -12.58 3.60 33.80
C GLY A 742 -11.48 4.46 34.43
N LEU A 743 -11.43 4.50 35.76
CA LEU A 743 -10.35 5.17 36.49
C LEU A 743 -8.98 4.55 36.18
N GLY A 744 -8.89 3.23 36.13
CA GLY A 744 -7.68 2.51 35.72
C GLY A 744 -7.21 2.89 34.31
N LYS A 745 -8.11 2.87 33.32
CA LYS A 745 -7.81 3.33 31.95
C LYS A 745 -7.36 4.80 31.93
N GLY A 746 -8.05 5.66 32.66
CA GLY A 746 -7.73 7.08 32.74
C GLY A 746 -6.36 7.39 33.34
N VAL A 747 -5.95 6.69 34.41
CA VAL A 747 -4.61 6.83 34.99
C VAL A 747 -3.53 6.37 34.02
N VAL A 748 -3.76 5.24 33.33
CA VAL A 748 -2.83 4.76 32.28
C VAL A 748 -2.74 5.77 31.13
N SER A 749 -3.87 6.34 30.70
CA SER A 749 -3.91 7.39 29.67
C SER A 749 -3.15 8.64 30.10
N LEU A 750 -3.34 9.12 31.35
CA LEU A 750 -2.59 10.27 31.88
C LEU A 750 -1.08 10.04 31.80
N VAL A 751 -0.59 8.91 32.30
CA VAL A 751 0.86 8.60 32.32
C VAL A 751 1.40 8.50 30.90
N THR A 752 0.71 7.78 30.02
CA THR A 752 1.20 7.50 28.66
C THR A 752 1.15 8.72 27.76
N LYS A 753 0.02 9.45 27.73
CA LYS A 753 -0.15 10.66 26.92
C LYS A 753 0.73 11.82 27.39
N SER A 754 0.88 12.05 28.70
CA SER A 754 1.77 13.12 29.21
C SER A 754 3.26 12.83 28.95
N THR A 755 3.67 11.57 29.08
CA THR A 755 5.04 11.16 28.77
C THR A 755 5.31 11.29 27.27
N ALA A 756 4.39 10.80 26.43
CA ALA A 756 4.46 10.97 24.99
C ALA A 756 4.54 12.46 24.58
N ALA A 757 3.70 13.32 25.17
CA ALA A 757 3.71 14.76 24.95
C ALA A 757 5.09 15.38 25.23
N THR A 758 5.69 15.01 26.36
CA THR A 758 6.97 15.54 26.81
C THR A 758 8.12 15.10 25.89
N PHE A 759 8.15 13.81 25.54
CA PHE A 759 9.15 13.30 24.60
C PHE A 759 8.95 13.86 23.17
N GLY A 760 7.69 14.07 22.76
CA GLY A 760 7.31 14.70 21.49
C GLY A 760 7.94 16.07 21.26
N LEU A 761 8.15 16.85 22.33
CA LEU A 761 8.83 18.15 22.26
C LEU A 761 10.29 18.05 21.79
N VAL A 762 10.92 16.89 21.93
CA VAL A 762 12.31 16.64 21.51
C VAL A 762 12.35 15.79 20.24
N SER A 763 11.53 14.73 20.17
CA SER A 763 11.57 13.75 19.09
C SER A 763 11.09 14.30 17.76
N TYR A 764 9.97 15.06 17.71
CA TYR A 764 9.47 15.61 16.44
C TYR A 764 10.38 16.69 15.84
N PRO A 765 10.96 17.64 16.61
CA PRO A 765 11.96 18.56 16.07
C PRO A 765 13.22 17.85 15.60
N ALA A 766 13.73 16.86 16.34
CA ALA A 766 14.90 16.07 15.96
C ALA A 766 14.66 15.29 14.66
N GLN A 767 13.50 14.64 14.53
CA GLN A 767 13.05 14.01 13.29
C GLN A 767 12.97 15.02 12.14
N GLY A 768 12.47 16.23 12.41
CA GLY A 768 12.43 17.33 11.46
C GLY A 768 13.82 17.81 11.01
N ILE A 769 14.80 17.87 11.91
CA ILE A 769 16.21 18.17 11.57
C ILE A 769 16.76 17.09 10.66
N TYR A 770 16.58 15.81 11.03
CA TYR A 770 17.03 14.68 10.22
C TYR A 770 16.45 14.73 8.80
N ARG A 771 15.13 14.92 8.66
CA ARG A 771 14.47 15.08 7.36
C ARG A 771 14.98 16.28 6.56
N SER A 772 15.32 17.38 7.24
CA SER A 772 15.90 18.57 6.59
C SER A 772 17.30 18.29 6.05
N ILE A 773 18.13 17.58 6.80
CA ILE A 773 19.47 17.15 6.38
C ILE A 773 19.35 16.17 5.22
N TRP A 774 18.48 15.17 5.32
CA TRP A 774 18.25 14.19 4.26
C TRP A 774 17.79 14.84 2.96
N ALA A 775 16.85 15.78 3.05
CA ALA A 775 16.37 16.56 1.91
C ALA A 775 17.47 17.41 1.25
N ALA A 776 18.44 17.90 2.04
CA ALA A 776 19.59 18.64 1.51
C ALA A 776 20.60 17.72 0.81
N SER A 777 20.90 16.55 1.40
CA SER A 777 21.81 15.56 0.81
C SER A 777 21.29 14.97 -0.51
N ASN A 778 19.97 14.96 -0.71
CA ASN A 778 19.32 14.46 -1.93
C ASN A 778 18.81 15.58 -2.85
N ALA A 779 19.37 16.78 -2.74
CA ALA A 779 18.91 17.94 -3.51
C ALA A 779 19.07 17.74 -5.02
N ASP A 780 20.10 17.04 -5.48
CA ASP A 780 20.37 16.83 -6.90
C ASP A 780 19.32 15.93 -7.57
N MET A 781 18.87 14.87 -6.89
CA MET A 781 17.78 14.01 -7.36
C MET A 781 16.48 14.81 -7.54
N ARG A 782 16.17 15.68 -6.58
CA ARG A 782 14.99 16.57 -6.66
C ARG A 782 15.12 17.63 -7.74
N ARG A 783 16.35 18.06 -8.06
CA ARG A 783 16.62 18.98 -9.17
C ARG A 783 16.35 18.28 -10.50
N SER A 784 16.85 17.06 -10.69
CA SER A 784 16.62 16.27 -11.91
C SER A 784 15.13 16.15 -12.27
N ILE A 785 14.25 15.85 -11.29
CA ILE A 785 12.79 15.80 -11.54
C ILE A 785 12.25 17.13 -12.09
N VAL A 786 12.74 18.26 -11.58
CA VAL A 786 12.34 19.59 -12.06
C VAL A 786 12.88 19.84 -13.47
N ASP A 787 14.09 19.38 -13.77
CA ASP A 787 14.68 19.50 -15.11
C ASP A 787 13.87 18.71 -16.14
N GLU A 788 13.49 17.45 -15.83
CA GLU A 788 12.63 16.65 -16.70
C GLU A 788 11.26 17.31 -16.94
N LYS A 789 10.65 17.90 -15.90
CA LYS A 789 9.39 18.64 -16.04
C LYS A 789 9.54 19.88 -16.93
N LEU A 790 10.68 20.56 -16.88
CA LEU A 790 10.96 21.72 -17.74
C LEU A 790 11.27 21.31 -19.17
N LEU A 791 12.00 20.20 -19.38
CA LEU A 791 12.25 19.60 -20.68
C LEU A 791 10.95 19.19 -21.36
N GLU A 792 10.02 18.59 -20.62
CA GLU A 792 8.69 18.29 -21.13
C GLU A 792 7.90 19.57 -21.44
N GLY A 793 7.95 20.59 -20.58
CA GLY A 793 7.34 21.89 -20.85
C GLY A 793 7.85 22.52 -22.14
N ASP A 794 9.16 22.47 -22.37
CA ASP A 794 9.80 22.93 -23.60
C ASP A 794 9.28 22.21 -24.84
N TRP A 795 9.19 20.88 -24.77
CA TRP A 795 8.64 20.06 -25.84
C TRP A 795 7.18 20.43 -26.14
N MET A 796 6.34 20.55 -25.11
CA MET A 796 4.93 20.94 -25.26
C MET A 796 4.76 22.31 -25.94
N VAL A 797 5.59 23.29 -25.57
CA VAL A 797 5.60 24.64 -26.19
C VAL A 797 6.01 24.56 -27.66
N SER A 798 6.97 23.70 -28.00
CA SER A 798 7.43 23.55 -29.39
C SER A 798 6.37 22.91 -30.30
N MET A 799 5.56 21.99 -29.75
CA MET A 799 4.60 21.19 -30.49
C MET A 799 3.23 21.85 -30.65
N SER A 800 2.80 22.69 -29.70
CA SER A 800 1.48 23.35 -29.77
C SER A 800 1.56 24.83 -30.17
N PRO A 801 0.84 25.27 -31.21
CA PRO A 801 0.70 26.69 -31.54
C PRO A 801 0.08 27.52 -30.41
N THR A 802 -0.78 26.92 -29.58
CA THR A 802 -1.47 27.62 -28.48
C THR A 802 -0.51 28.21 -27.46
N TRP A 803 0.60 27.53 -27.18
CA TRP A 803 1.63 28.00 -26.26
C TRP A 803 2.57 29.05 -26.87
N LYS A 804 2.66 29.11 -28.20
CA LYS A 804 3.56 30.04 -28.91
C LYS A 804 3.03 31.48 -28.95
N MET A 805 1.72 31.69 -28.81
CA MET A 805 1.11 32.99 -29.07
C MET A 805 1.08 33.95 -27.87
N ASP A 806 1.48 33.52 -26.66
CA ASP A 806 1.24 34.36 -25.47
C ASP A 806 2.35 34.38 -24.40
N HIS A 807 3.61 34.42 -24.85
CA HIS A 807 4.76 34.51 -23.92
C HIS A 807 4.75 35.80 -23.09
N ALA A 808 4.27 36.90 -23.66
CA ALA A 808 4.21 38.20 -23.01
C ALA A 808 3.11 38.27 -21.95
N ALA A 809 1.88 37.79 -22.23
CA ALA A 809 0.82 37.81 -21.23
C ALA A 809 1.11 36.84 -20.07
N ILE A 810 1.68 35.66 -20.33
CA ILE A 810 2.08 34.74 -19.24
C ILE A 810 3.07 35.44 -18.27
N ALA A 811 3.97 36.27 -18.80
CA ALA A 811 4.92 37.00 -17.98
C ALA A 811 4.27 38.16 -17.19
N GLU A 812 3.27 38.83 -17.77
CA GLU A 812 2.49 39.89 -17.11
C GLU A 812 1.58 39.31 -16.02
N ASP A 813 0.85 38.23 -16.34
CA ASP A 813 0.01 37.47 -15.42
C ASP A 813 0.82 36.94 -14.24
N PHE A 814 2.07 36.52 -14.46
CA PHE A 814 2.93 36.06 -13.37
C PHE A 814 3.16 37.15 -12.33
N GLU A 815 3.39 38.40 -12.73
CA GLU A 815 3.54 39.51 -11.79
C GLU A 815 2.21 39.84 -11.09
N GLY A 816 1.08 39.74 -11.81
CA GLY A 816 -0.26 39.90 -11.24
C GLY A 816 -0.59 38.85 -10.18
N VAL A 817 -0.42 37.56 -10.49
CA VAL A 817 -0.66 36.43 -9.58
C VAL A 817 0.29 36.48 -8.37
N ARG A 818 1.57 36.79 -8.62
CA ARG A 818 2.57 36.99 -7.56
C ARG A 818 2.21 38.16 -6.66
N GLY A 819 1.72 39.27 -7.23
CA GLY A 819 1.27 40.45 -6.50
C GLY A 819 0.04 40.20 -5.64
N MET A 820 -0.95 39.48 -6.16
CA MET A 820 -2.18 39.10 -5.43
C MET A 820 -1.90 38.19 -4.23
N ARG A 821 -1.00 37.21 -4.38
CA ARG A 821 -0.58 36.33 -3.27
C ARG A 821 0.50 36.96 -2.38
N GLY A 822 1.03 38.11 -2.79
CA GLY A 822 2.06 38.87 -2.08
C GLY A 822 1.52 39.81 -1.00
N ARG A 823 0.29 40.30 -1.18
CA ARG A 823 -0.50 41.04 -0.17
C ARG A 823 -1.08 40.06 0.85
#